data_AF-A0A4P2QAW1-F1
#
_entry.id   AF-A0A4P2QAW1-F1
#
_cell.length_a   1.000
_cell.length_b   1.000
_cell.length_c   1.000
_cell.angle_alpha   90.00
_cell.angle_beta   90.00
_cell.angle_gamma   90.00
#
_symmetry.space_group_name_H-M   'P 1'
#
loop_
_entity.id
_entity.type
_entity.pdbx_description
1 polymer ?
#
loop_
_entity_poly.entity_id
_entity_poly.type
_entity_poly.pdbx_seq_one_letter_code
_entity_poly.pdbx_strand_id
1 'polypeptide(L)'
;MSSECPQLRVVERCDLEQVGAPSTPRPRGGATAADAPLGGPGPPPDGVVRRLRHEAQGALGELLRAFQQGQPEGGDAAFRSAAARRRLHAGLVTALMRLILLLYAEARGLLSVAADGGAPLARLFDHLEAERRRWGADLERRHGAWPRVEALSRALLDREPRGARGGLLDPETPAALRGRPWLSDGVLHRVLSALVLQDGEPVRYGELEIEHIGTLYEGLIAFDLELAEGESMALLPRHAVIDLEALLRRAGEERLASLLAAADLKLGARRAARVAAATTVDELARALARRASPRAPGRIARGALYLQPGQLRRRAGSYYTPREITRQVVERTLAPLLERGGRPPSPGDLLSLAVCDPAMGSGAFLVEACRQLAAHLAAAWERSGVTPHLAPGEPALRRAMALVAERCLHGVDLDPIAVDLARVSLWLAARDERLPPSFLDQKLRCGDSLLGAARAEASGFPAAAFPGRDTTAGEPWRRARRLDPRRARARALAAGPAAEVGAAAATLPGRAGAAEQAALDAWMALWFWPRDGELAGLAPTAATFAGYMAAAGDPADPRAALSRRVAEERRFLHWELAFPGIFERPEPGFDAVIGNPPWVAYVGRAAQPIEPQVFHLHLQRSPAFHGYRSLHGLFVHRAASLLRPGGRLGLVIPTSVADLAGYGPTRRAHDALCAVDPDLPSFGSDAFEGVFQPCMGLLSTRVAPALPRPAAAPWPLARSDLDVVSRRLLERLGALRPLPAALFGERGFQTTAEDAERIRRADAPAPPYTCPIREGTDVGELIARAPRHYVDRGAVKGRFRKDAEWRAVRLLIRQTARYPIAALSDGLPFRNSILAGFCDDTWSEFALLCYLNSSPVRWWHYTRHRDAREGMPQVKIAHLRAIPAPRPALAGLIGALDALGRELGPANAGLSAEARRRVDDVVASMLEMTEEERACVARWAAATPPPRPDG
;
A
#
# COMPACT_ATOMS: atom_id res chain seq x y z
N MET A 1 -33.69 49.26 -11.16
CA MET A 1 -33.42 48.66 -9.83
C MET A 1 -32.29 47.66 -10.03
N SER A 2 -31.05 48.14 -10.14
CA SER A 2 -30.03 48.23 -9.07
C SER A 2 -29.49 46.85 -8.69
N SER A 3 -28.21 46.49 -8.80
CA SER A 3 -26.95 47.11 -9.25
C SER A 3 -25.90 45.98 -9.18
N GLU A 4 -25.41 45.48 -10.31
CA GLU A 4 -24.03 45.64 -10.81
C GLU A 4 -22.87 45.78 -9.81
N CYS A 5 -21.85 44.98 -10.12
CA CYS A 5 -20.46 44.95 -9.65
C CYS A 5 -19.73 46.29 -9.91
N PRO A 6 -18.61 46.60 -9.22
CA PRO A 6 -17.31 46.25 -9.83
C PRO A 6 -16.16 45.94 -8.84
N GLN A 7 -15.16 45.25 -9.36
CA GLN A 7 -13.82 45.06 -8.78
C GLN A 7 -12.95 46.31 -8.97
N LEU A 8 -12.03 46.59 -8.02
CA LEU A 8 -10.57 46.80 -8.20
C LEU A 8 -9.93 47.73 -7.15
N ARG A 9 -8.70 47.35 -6.79
CA ARG A 9 -7.52 48.18 -6.42
C ARG A 9 -7.21 48.54 -4.95
N VAL A 10 -5.97 48.13 -4.61
CA VAL A 10 -4.87 48.88 -3.96
C VAL A 10 -5.01 49.19 -2.48
N VAL A 11 -4.05 48.71 -1.68
CA VAL A 11 -3.39 49.56 -0.67
C VAL A 11 -1.89 49.24 -0.61
N GLU A 12 -1.10 50.30 -0.69
CA GLU A 12 0.36 50.39 -0.59
C GLU A 12 0.90 50.22 0.85
N ARG A 13 2.23 50.12 0.93
CA ARG A 13 3.07 50.22 2.14
C ARG A 13 2.91 51.58 2.84
N CYS A 14 3.09 51.61 4.17
CA CYS A 14 4.26 52.21 4.85
C CYS A 14 4.08 52.26 6.38
N ASP A 15 5.09 51.73 7.07
CA ASP A 15 5.78 52.10 8.32
C ASP A 15 5.12 53.03 9.35
N LEU A 16 5.28 52.70 10.65
CA LEU A 16 6.10 53.45 11.62
C LEU A 16 6.12 52.77 13.01
N GLU A 17 7.35 52.59 13.53
CA GLU A 17 7.85 52.73 14.91
C GLU A 17 7.10 52.10 16.10
N GLN A 18 7.64 51.26 17.00
CA GLN A 18 8.87 51.19 17.83
C GLN A 18 8.53 51.28 19.34
N VAL A 19 9.22 50.45 20.14
CA VAL A 19 9.51 50.51 21.59
C VAL A 19 8.53 49.89 22.62
N GLY A 20 9.06 48.98 23.45
CA GLY A 20 8.69 48.85 24.87
C GLY A 20 8.47 47.43 25.42
N ALA A 21 9.49 46.85 26.08
CA ALA A 21 9.38 45.65 26.91
C ALA A 21 9.05 46.00 28.38
N PRO A 22 9.10 45.05 29.34
CA PRO A 22 7.99 44.23 29.83
C PRO A 22 7.61 44.55 31.30
N SER A 23 6.41 44.19 31.75
CA SER A 23 6.12 44.13 33.19
C SER A 23 5.21 42.95 33.56
N THR A 24 5.70 42.18 34.52
CA THR A 24 5.01 41.09 35.24
C THR A 24 3.86 41.63 36.10
N PRO A 25 2.71 40.95 36.21
CA PRO A 25 1.75 41.21 37.27
C PRO A 25 1.86 40.20 38.41
N ARG A 26 1.76 40.69 39.64
CA ARG A 26 1.44 39.91 40.85
C ARG A 26 -0.09 39.95 41.11
N PRO A 27 -0.62 39.03 41.93
CA PRO A 27 -1.93 38.41 41.72
C PRO A 27 -3.06 39.09 42.52
N ARG A 28 -4.32 38.85 42.12
CA ARG A 28 -5.49 38.77 43.01
C ARG A 28 -6.75 38.32 42.25
N GLY A 29 -7.56 37.49 42.92
CA GLY A 29 -9.00 37.39 42.70
C GLY A 29 -9.47 36.11 42.02
N GLY A 30 -9.94 35.15 42.83
CA GLY A 30 -10.64 33.96 42.34
C GLY A 30 -12.07 34.28 41.89
N ALA A 31 -12.51 33.56 40.87
CA ALA A 31 -13.91 33.30 40.57
C ALA A 31 -13.99 31.91 39.91
N THR A 32 -14.98 31.16 40.34
CA THR A 32 -15.28 29.76 40.05
C THR A 32 -15.57 29.51 38.56
N ALA A 33 -14.84 28.57 37.95
CA ALA A 33 -15.07 28.11 36.59
C ALA A 33 -16.07 26.94 36.57
N ALA A 34 -17.35 27.27 36.45
CA ALA A 34 -18.34 26.42 35.80
C ALA A 34 -18.92 27.27 34.65
N ASP A 35 -19.00 26.68 33.47
CA ASP A 35 -19.54 27.23 32.22
C ASP A 35 -18.74 28.35 31.51
N ALA A 36 -17.83 27.91 30.62
CA ALA A 36 -17.51 28.64 29.40
C ALA A 36 -17.30 27.66 28.22
N PRO A 37 -17.85 27.94 27.02
CA PRO A 37 -17.83 27.01 25.90
C PRO A 37 -16.48 27.00 25.19
N LEU A 38 -15.82 25.84 25.14
CA LEU A 38 -14.61 25.60 24.34
C LEU A 38 -14.99 25.55 22.86
N GLY A 39 -14.92 26.71 22.19
CA GLY A 39 -15.24 26.86 20.76
C GLY A 39 -14.13 27.58 20.00
N GLY A 40 -12.97 26.95 19.87
CA GLY A 40 -12.00 27.25 18.82
C GLY A 40 -11.67 25.96 18.08
N PRO A 41 -11.55 25.95 16.74
CA PRO A 41 -11.22 24.73 16.02
C PRO A 41 -9.82 24.28 16.44
N GLY A 42 -9.75 23.16 17.16
CA GLY A 42 -8.50 22.48 17.46
C GLY A 42 -7.74 22.14 16.17
N PRO A 43 -6.43 21.86 16.26
CA PRO A 43 -5.68 21.40 15.10
C PRO A 43 -6.36 20.18 14.48
N PRO A 44 -6.33 20.02 13.14
CA PRO A 44 -6.99 18.90 12.48
C PRO A 44 -6.48 17.57 13.08
N PRO A 45 -7.39 16.59 13.30
CA PRO A 45 -7.08 15.35 14.02
C PRO A 45 -5.85 14.61 13.45
N ASP A 46 -5.63 14.67 12.12
CA ASP A 46 -4.47 14.07 11.46
C ASP A 46 -3.12 14.60 11.95
N GLY A 47 -3.05 15.89 12.30
CA GLY A 47 -1.84 16.52 12.83
C GLY A 47 -1.49 16.00 14.23
N VAL A 48 -2.52 15.76 15.06
CA VAL A 48 -2.38 15.17 16.39
C VAL A 48 -1.89 13.73 16.26
N VAL A 49 -2.50 12.94 15.37
CA VAL A 49 -2.17 11.53 15.14
C VAL A 49 -0.75 11.36 14.59
N ARG A 50 -0.32 12.21 13.65
CA ARG A 50 1.04 12.18 13.11
C ARG A 50 2.09 12.39 14.22
N ARG A 51 1.82 13.30 15.15
CA ARG A 51 2.69 13.56 16.30
C ARG A 51 2.63 12.42 17.33
N LEU A 52 1.44 11.93 17.67
CA LEU A 52 1.30 10.78 18.57
C LEU A 52 2.00 9.52 18.02
N ARG A 53 1.96 9.31 16.69
CA ARG A 53 2.75 8.27 16.02
C ARG A 53 4.24 8.44 16.23
N HIS A 54 4.74 9.68 16.17
CA HIS A 54 6.15 9.98 16.43
C HIS A 54 6.54 9.68 17.89
N GLU A 55 5.71 10.09 18.85
CA GLU A 55 5.93 9.83 20.28
C GLU A 55 5.86 8.33 20.60
N ALA A 56 4.89 7.60 20.05
CA ALA A 56 4.77 6.16 20.20
C ALA A 56 5.99 5.41 19.65
N GLN A 57 6.55 5.85 18.51
CA GLN A 57 7.82 5.32 17.98
C GLN A 57 9.00 5.58 18.93
N GLY A 58 9.02 6.73 19.60
CA GLY A 58 10.00 7.02 20.66
C GLY A 58 9.84 6.11 21.87
N ALA A 59 8.60 5.92 22.34
CA ALA A 59 8.25 5.03 23.43
C ALA A 59 8.64 3.56 23.16
N LEU A 60 8.52 3.09 21.91
CA LEU A 60 9.01 1.76 21.52
C LEU A 60 10.53 1.62 21.72
N GLY A 61 11.29 2.70 21.46
CA GLY A 61 12.72 2.75 21.74
C GLY A 61 13.06 2.74 23.23
N GLU A 62 12.25 3.39 24.07
CA GLU A 62 12.36 3.31 25.54
C GLU A 62 12.13 1.88 26.05
N LEU A 63 11.10 1.19 25.55
CA LEU A 63 10.81 -0.19 25.91
C LEU A 63 11.97 -1.13 25.53
N LEU A 64 12.55 -0.95 24.34
CA LEU A 64 13.71 -1.73 23.91
C LEU A 64 14.93 -1.49 24.82
N ARG A 65 15.23 -0.23 25.16
CA ARG A 65 16.32 0.10 26.09
C ARG A 65 16.13 -0.55 27.45
N ALA A 66 14.93 -0.46 28.01
CA ALA A 66 14.60 -1.07 29.30
C ALA A 66 14.77 -2.60 29.26
N PHE A 67 14.31 -3.23 28.19
CA PHE A 67 14.50 -4.66 27.99
C PHE A 67 15.99 -5.04 27.96
N GLN A 68 16.83 -4.29 27.25
CA GLN A 68 18.28 -4.55 27.16
C GLN A 68 19.00 -4.35 28.50
N GLN A 69 18.63 -3.33 29.27
CA GLN A 69 19.22 -3.04 30.58
C GLN A 69 18.89 -4.12 31.63
N GLY A 70 17.76 -4.82 31.47
CA GLY A 70 17.34 -5.92 32.35
C GLY A 70 17.95 -7.29 32.04
N GLN A 71 18.77 -7.42 30.99
CA GLN A 71 19.41 -8.69 30.61
C GLN A 71 20.74 -8.89 31.33
N PRO A 72 21.06 -10.11 31.81
CA PRO A 72 22.40 -10.43 32.31
C PRO A 72 23.44 -10.38 31.19
N GLU A 73 24.69 -10.02 31.53
CA GLU A 73 25.82 -10.02 30.59
C GLU A 73 25.94 -11.38 29.89
N GLY A 74 25.85 -11.40 28.55
CA GLY A 74 25.83 -12.62 27.73
C GLY A 74 24.49 -12.93 27.01
N GLY A 75 23.43 -12.13 27.23
CA GLY A 75 22.12 -12.28 26.59
C GLY A 75 22.06 -12.13 25.06
N ASP A 76 23.13 -11.62 24.43
CA ASP A 76 23.19 -11.35 22.98
C ASP A 76 23.11 -12.63 22.12
N ALA A 77 23.48 -13.80 22.67
CA ALA A 77 23.41 -15.07 21.93
C ALA A 77 21.98 -15.48 21.57
N ALA A 78 20.99 -15.18 22.44
CA ALA A 78 19.59 -15.58 22.25
C ALA A 78 18.92 -14.87 21.06
N PHE A 79 19.40 -13.68 20.70
CA PHE A 79 18.81 -12.84 19.66
C PHE A 79 19.63 -12.78 18.36
N ARG A 80 20.59 -13.71 18.17
CA ARG A 80 21.32 -13.85 16.90
C ARG A 80 20.41 -14.26 15.75
N SER A 81 19.35 -15.03 16.02
CA SER A 81 18.38 -15.42 14.99
C SER A 81 17.39 -14.30 14.66
N ALA A 82 17.10 -14.11 13.37
CA ALA A 82 16.09 -13.14 12.93
C ALA A 82 14.68 -13.47 13.47
N ALA A 83 14.37 -14.76 13.67
CA ALA A 83 13.10 -15.20 14.23
C ALA A 83 12.93 -14.76 15.70
N ALA A 84 13.97 -14.88 16.52
CA ALA A 84 13.94 -14.40 17.91
C ALA A 84 13.75 -12.88 17.97
N ARG A 85 14.48 -12.11 17.13
CA ARG A 85 14.31 -10.65 17.05
C ARG A 85 12.90 -10.25 16.63
N ARG A 86 12.30 -10.92 15.63
CA ARG A 86 10.90 -10.69 15.23
C ARG A 86 9.92 -10.95 16.37
N ARG A 87 10.10 -12.03 17.13
CA ARG A 87 9.24 -12.35 18.29
C ARG A 87 9.35 -11.30 19.39
N LEU A 88 10.56 -10.83 19.69
CA LEU A 88 10.78 -9.75 20.66
C LEU A 88 10.15 -8.44 20.17
N HIS A 89 10.39 -8.05 18.92
CA HIS A 89 9.81 -6.84 18.34
C HIS A 89 8.28 -6.86 18.39
N ALA A 90 7.67 -7.96 17.92
CA ALA A 90 6.23 -8.17 18.04
C ALA A 90 5.77 -8.00 19.49
N GLY A 91 6.54 -8.53 20.45
CA GLY A 91 6.21 -8.42 21.85
C GLY A 91 6.24 -6.99 22.41
N LEU A 92 7.25 -6.20 22.04
CA LEU A 92 7.36 -4.79 22.42
C LEU A 92 6.23 -3.96 21.80
N VAL A 93 5.90 -4.21 20.53
CA VAL A 93 4.78 -3.56 19.83
C VAL A 93 3.45 -3.90 20.51
N THR A 94 3.22 -5.17 20.85
CA THR A 94 2.02 -5.60 21.59
C THR A 94 1.89 -4.90 22.95
N ALA A 95 2.98 -4.80 23.72
CA ALA A 95 2.97 -4.11 25.01
C ALA A 95 2.61 -2.63 24.88
N LEU A 96 3.15 -1.94 23.86
CA LEU A 96 2.84 -0.54 23.60
C LEU A 96 1.40 -0.34 23.08
N MET A 97 0.96 -1.20 22.15
CA MET A 97 -0.40 -1.16 21.63
C MET A 97 -1.45 -1.44 22.71
N ARG A 98 -1.14 -2.29 23.71
CA ARG A 98 -2.01 -2.50 24.87
C ARG A 98 -2.24 -1.21 25.64
N LEU A 99 -1.20 -0.43 25.92
CA LEU A 99 -1.34 0.85 26.61
C LEU A 99 -2.22 1.82 25.81
N ILE A 100 -1.99 1.92 24.50
CA ILE A 100 -2.78 2.76 23.59
C ILE A 100 -4.26 2.33 23.59
N LEU A 101 -4.53 1.03 23.51
CA LEU A 101 -5.89 0.49 23.52
C LEU A 101 -6.60 0.70 24.86
N LEU A 102 -5.87 0.59 25.98
CA LEU A 102 -6.42 0.87 27.30
C LEU A 102 -6.77 2.36 27.45
N LEU A 103 -5.89 3.29 27.04
CA LEU A 103 -6.17 4.74 27.00
C LEU A 103 -7.41 5.05 26.14
N TYR A 104 -7.54 4.34 25.01
CA TYR A 104 -8.68 4.50 24.11
C TYR A 104 -9.99 3.97 24.70
N ALA A 105 -9.96 2.77 25.27
CA ALA A 105 -11.13 2.13 25.89
C ALA A 105 -11.63 2.95 27.09
N GLU A 106 -10.69 3.42 27.90
CA GLU A 106 -10.90 4.33 29.02
C GLU A 106 -11.56 5.64 28.62
N ALA A 107 -11.01 6.35 27.62
CA ALA A 107 -11.57 7.62 27.15
C ALA A 107 -13.00 7.49 26.59
N ARG A 108 -13.46 6.27 26.31
CA ARG A 108 -14.81 5.95 25.84
C ARG A 108 -15.73 5.31 26.87
N GLY A 109 -15.27 5.22 28.12
CA GLY A 109 -16.04 4.66 29.24
C GLY A 109 -16.23 3.15 29.17
N LEU A 110 -15.37 2.41 28.46
CA LEU A 110 -15.46 0.95 28.34
C LEU A 110 -14.84 0.22 29.55
N LEU A 111 -14.04 0.92 30.35
CA LEU A 111 -13.53 0.42 31.63
C LEU A 111 -14.51 0.82 32.74
N SER A 112 -14.88 -0.12 33.61
CA SER A 112 -15.74 0.14 34.76
C SER A 112 -15.09 1.18 35.67
N VAL A 113 -15.71 2.36 35.75
CA VAL A 113 -15.24 3.50 36.53
C VAL A 113 -15.42 3.21 38.02
N ALA A 114 -14.35 3.27 38.82
CA ALA A 114 -14.49 3.45 40.26
C ALA A 114 -15.07 4.86 40.51
N ALA A 115 -16.00 4.98 41.45
CA ALA A 115 -16.95 6.09 41.69
C ALA A 115 -16.44 7.55 41.63
N ASP A 116 -15.14 7.82 41.52
CA ASP A 116 -14.54 9.15 41.60
C ASP A 116 -14.10 9.74 40.22
N GLY A 117 -14.72 9.30 39.12
CA GLY A 117 -14.71 10.04 37.84
C GLY A 117 -13.37 10.18 37.09
N GLY A 118 -12.33 9.41 37.42
CA GLY A 118 -11.04 9.44 36.74
C GLY A 118 -10.73 8.14 36.01
N ALA A 119 -10.10 8.29 34.84
CA ALA A 119 -9.55 7.23 34.02
C ALA A 119 -8.55 6.33 34.83
N PRO A 120 -8.77 5.01 35.01
CA PRO A 120 -7.81 4.07 35.63
C PRO A 120 -6.31 4.16 35.24
N LEU A 121 -5.98 4.31 33.95
CA LEU A 121 -4.61 4.42 33.45
C LEU A 121 -4.09 5.87 33.53
N ALA A 122 -4.96 6.88 33.37
CA ALA A 122 -4.59 8.27 33.68
C ALA A 122 -4.29 8.46 35.18
N ARG A 123 -5.07 7.84 36.07
CA ARG A 123 -4.80 7.80 37.52
C ARG A 123 -3.48 7.09 37.83
N LEU A 124 -3.15 6.02 37.08
CA LEU A 124 -1.85 5.38 37.21
C LEU A 124 -0.73 6.34 36.78
N PHE A 125 -0.93 7.11 35.71
CA PHE A 125 0.00 8.14 35.28
C PHE A 125 0.18 9.25 36.33
N ASP A 126 -0.91 9.82 36.85
CA ASP A 126 -0.86 10.85 37.92
C ASP A 126 -0.13 10.34 39.17
N HIS A 127 -0.37 9.07 39.54
CA HIS A 127 0.32 8.42 40.64
C HIS A 127 1.81 8.29 40.37
N LEU A 128 2.21 7.85 39.18
CA LEU A 128 3.61 7.76 38.77
C LEU A 128 4.28 9.14 38.72
N GLU A 129 3.56 10.18 38.31
CA GLU A 129 4.06 11.55 38.30
C GLU A 129 4.30 12.06 39.74
N ALA A 130 3.38 11.79 40.66
CA ALA A 130 3.54 12.09 42.08
C ALA A 130 4.72 11.30 42.70
N GLU A 131 4.85 10.01 42.38
CA GLU A 131 5.99 9.20 42.82
C GLU A 131 7.31 9.70 42.24
N ARG A 132 7.34 10.15 40.97
CA ARG A 132 8.54 10.73 40.35
C ARG A 132 8.97 12.01 41.06
N ARG A 133 8.03 12.87 41.45
CA ARG A 133 8.32 14.09 42.24
C ARG A 133 8.87 13.75 43.62
N ARG A 134 8.42 12.66 44.23
CA ARG A 134 8.85 12.22 45.57
C ARG A 134 10.20 11.48 45.58
N TRP A 135 10.40 10.58 44.63
CA TRP A 135 11.50 9.60 44.64
C TRP A 135 12.56 9.85 43.55
N GLY A 136 12.29 10.72 42.57
CA GLY A 136 13.23 11.06 41.51
C GLY A 136 13.73 9.83 40.75
N ALA A 137 15.05 9.61 40.74
CA ALA A 137 15.70 8.51 40.04
C ALA A 137 15.41 7.12 40.66
N ASP A 138 14.95 7.04 41.92
CA ASP A 138 14.65 5.75 42.56
C ASP A 138 13.48 5.02 41.91
N LEU A 139 12.64 5.74 41.15
CA LEU A 139 11.55 5.16 40.37
C LEU A 139 12.05 4.14 39.33
N GLU A 140 13.31 4.23 38.89
CA GLU A 140 13.91 3.25 37.96
C GLU A 140 14.10 1.86 38.57
N ARG A 141 14.06 1.73 39.90
CA ARG A 141 14.24 0.46 40.63
C ARG A 141 12.93 -0.17 41.11
N ARG A 142 11.80 0.51 40.88
CA ARG A 142 10.46 0.05 41.30
C ARG A 142 9.76 -0.61 40.11
N HIS A 143 8.89 -1.58 40.37
CA HIS A 143 8.24 -2.42 39.35
C HIS A 143 6.76 -2.71 39.67
N GLY A 144 6.10 -1.82 40.42
CA GLY A 144 4.73 -2.03 40.91
C GLY A 144 3.64 -1.65 39.92
N ALA A 145 3.95 -0.86 38.88
CA ALA A 145 2.94 -0.27 38.01
C ALA A 145 2.53 -1.18 36.84
N TRP A 146 3.44 -1.96 36.25
CA TRP A 146 3.09 -2.88 35.16
C TRP A 146 2.06 -3.95 35.56
N PRO A 147 2.15 -4.60 36.74
CA PRO A 147 1.10 -5.51 37.21
C PRO A 147 -0.29 -4.87 37.29
N ARG A 148 -0.39 -3.56 37.54
CA ARG A 148 -1.66 -2.82 37.52
C ARG A 148 -2.20 -2.70 36.09
N VAL A 149 -1.34 -2.44 35.09
CA VAL A 149 -1.73 -2.44 33.67
C VAL A 149 -2.26 -3.82 33.25
N GLU A 150 -1.60 -4.89 33.70
CA GLU A 150 -2.09 -6.26 33.44
C GLU A 150 -3.44 -6.52 34.12
N ALA A 151 -3.64 -6.04 35.35
CA ALA A 151 -4.93 -6.15 36.04
C ALA A 151 -6.05 -5.39 35.30
N LEU A 152 -5.77 -4.20 34.76
CA LEU A 152 -6.72 -3.45 33.91
C LEU A 152 -7.06 -4.23 32.63
N SER A 153 -6.06 -4.85 32.02
CA SER A 153 -6.26 -5.69 30.83
C SER A 153 -7.10 -6.93 31.14
N ARG A 154 -6.85 -7.59 32.28
CA ARG A 154 -7.67 -8.70 32.78
C ARG A 154 -9.10 -8.26 33.05
N ALA A 155 -9.32 -7.11 33.70
CA ALA A 155 -10.66 -6.60 33.96
C ALA A 155 -11.47 -6.35 32.69
N LEU A 156 -10.81 -5.91 31.61
CA LEU A 156 -11.45 -5.77 30.30
C LEU A 156 -11.77 -7.14 29.66
N LEU A 157 -10.91 -8.15 29.88
CA LEU A 157 -11.05 -9.51 29.35
C LEU A 157 -11.92 -10.45 30.20
N ASP A 158 -12.13 -10.22 31.49
CA ASP A 158 -12.96 -11.08 32.36
C ASP A 158 -14.45 -11.02 31.98
N ARG A 159 -14.80 -10.18 31.00
CA ARG A 159 -16.05 -10.18 30.25
C ARG A 159 -16.13 -11.31 29.18
N GLU A 160 -15.10 -12.15 29.04
CA GLU A 160 -14.99 -13.26 28.08
C GLU A 160 -15.46 -14.62 28.65
N PRO A 161 -15.98 -15.52 27.79
CA PRO A 161 -16.04 -16.94 28.11
C PRO A 161 -14.63 -17.50 28.40
N ARG A 162 -14.50 -18.35 29.42
CA ARG A 162 -13.23 -19.02 29.75
C ARG A 162 -12.70 -19.82 28.53
N GLY A 163 -11.68 -19.31 27.85
CA GLY A 163 -11.04 -20.00 26.71
C GLY A 163 -10.57 -19.09 25.58
N ALA A 164 -11.12 -17.89 25.43
CA ALA A 164 -10.68 -16.90 24.43
C ALA A 164 -9.45 -16.09 24.90
N ARG A 165 -8.39 -16.80 25.28
CA ARG A 165 -7.15 -16.19 25.80
C ARG A 165 -6.10 -16.12 24.68
N GLY A 166 -5.68 -14.89 24.36
CA GLY A 166 -4.66 -14.59 23.36
C GLY A 166 -4.84 -13.21 22.75
N GLY A 167 -3.75 -12.59 22.32
CA GLY A 167 -3.75 -11.36 21.50
C GLY A 167 -3.41 -10.07 22.23
N LEU A 168 -3.68 -8.91 21.62
CA LEU A 168 -3.20 -7.59 22.09
C LEU A 168 -3.56 -7.26 23.55
N LEU A 169 -4.77 -7.61 23.99
CA LEU A 169 -5.26 -7.33 25.35
C LEU A 169 -4.95 -8.45 26.35
N ASP A 170 -4.51 -9.63 25.89
CA ASP A 170 -4.17 -10.75 26.78
C ASP A 170 -2.91 -10.42 27.58
N PRO A 171 -2.98 -10.26 28.92
CA PRO A 171 -1.83 -9.93 29.75
C PRO A 171 -0.71 -10.99 29.63
N GLU A 172 -1.07 -12.24 29.31
CA GLU A 172 -0.11 -13.33 29.17
C GLU A 172 0.62 -13.28 27.82
N THR A 173 0.15 -12.53 26.84
CA THR A 173 0.81 -12.30 25.55
C THR A 173 1.61 -10.99 25.66
N PRO A 174 2.88 -10.89 25.25
CA PRO A 174 3.68 -11.85 24.50
C PRO A 174 4.56 -12.71 25.41
N ALA A 175 4.66 -14.00 25.08
CA ALA A 175 5.53 -14.94 25.78
C ALA A 175 7.01 -14.49 25.85
N ALA A 176 7.47 -13.69 24.87
CA ALA A 176 8.83 -13.18 24.79
C ALA A 176 9.22 -12.24 25.95
N LEU A 177 8.25 -11.66 26.65
CA LEU A 177 8.49 -10.72 27.76
C LEU A 177 8.15 -11.33 29.14
N ARG A 178 7.89 -12.65 29.22
CA ARG A 178 7.50 -13.32 30.46
C ARG A 178 8.68 -13.56 31.41
N GLY A 179 8.38 -13.62 32.72
CA GLY A 179 9.23 -14.26 33.73
C GLY A 179 10.17 -13.35 34.54
N ARG A 180 10.21 -12.04 34.29
CA ARG A 180 10.95 -11.05 35.10
C ARG A 180 10.25 -9.68 35.08
N PRO A 181 10.42 -8.83 36.10
CA PRO A 181 9.99 -7.43 36.05
C PRO A 181 10.89 -6.66 35.07
N TRP A 182 10.57 -6.77 33.77
CA TRP A 182 11.37 -6.20 32.68
C TRP A 182 11.14 -4.70 32.48
N LEU A 183 10.05 -4.16 33.05
CA LEU A 183 9.67 -2.76 32.96
C LEU A 183 9.67 -2.12 34.35
N SER A 184 10.49 -1.09 34.56
CA SER A 184 10.44 -0.28 35.78
C SER A 184 9.31 0.75 35.72
N ASP A 185 8.91 1.22 36.90
CA ASP A 185 7.90 2.28 37.05
C ASP A 185 8.41 3.58 36.40
N GLY A 186 9.72 3.83 36.41
CA GLY A 186 10.36 4.96 35.74
C GLY A 186 10.27 4.90 34.21
N VAL A 187 10.47 3.72 33.62
CA VAL A 187 10.29 3.52 32.18
C VAL A 187 8.81 3.63 31.81
N LEU A 188 7.91 2.99 32.58
CA LEU A 188 6.47 3.06 32.30
C LEU A 188 5.96 4.50 32.40
N HIS A 189 6.45 5.30 33.36
CA HIS A 189 6.15 6.73 33.43
C HIS A 189 6.56 7.44 32.14
N ARG A 190 7.80 7.26 31.64
CA ARG A 190 8.24 7.90 30.38
C ARG A 190 7.40 7.47 29.18
N VAL A 191 7.07 6.19 29.09
CA VAL A 191 6.22 5.66 28.02
C VAL A 191 4.82 6.27 28.11
N LEU A 192 4.20 6.33 29.28
CA LEU A 192 2.90 6.96 29.47
C LEU A 192 2.94 8.47 29.24
N SER A 193 4.01 9.17 29.65
CA SER A 193 4.17 10.60 29.34
C SER A 193 4.13 10.84 27.82
N ALA A 194 4.82 10.01 27.03
CA ALA A 194 4.83 10.13 25.57
C ALA A 194 3.47 9.81 24.92
N LEU A 195 2.62 9.03 25.60
CA LEU A 195 1.29 8.64 25.09
C LEU A 195 0.17 9.55 25.58
N VAL A 196 0.26 10.07 26.80
CA VAL A 196 -0.78 10.85 27.48
C VAL A 196 -0.58 12.34 27.28
N LEU A 197 0.67 12.81 27.14
CA LEU A 197 0.99 14.22 26.98
C LEU A 197 1.58 14.50 25.60
N GLN A 198 1.23 15.65 25.05
CA GLN A 198 1.72 16.13 23.78
C GLN A 198 1.95 17.64 23.88
N ASP A 199 3.21 18.07 23.74
CA ASP A 199 3.63 19.46 23.96
C ASP A 199 3.20 20.03 25.34
N GLY A 200 3.06 19.14 26.34
CA GLY A 200 2.60 19.48 27.70
C GLY A 200 1.08 19.39 27.90
N GLU A 201 0.31 19.17 26.83
CA GLU A 201 -1.15 19.08 26.89
C GLU A 201 -1.65 17.62 26.85
N PRO A 202 -2.77 17.28 27.51
CA PRO A 202 -3.34 15.94 27.45
C PRO A 202 -3.82 15.54 26.05
N VAL A 203 -3.47 14.33 25.62
CA VAL A 203 -3.96 13.73 24.38
C VAL A 203 -5.41 13.28 24.57
N ARG A 204 -6.31 13.78 23.72
CA ARG A 204 -7.75 13.46 23.77
C ARG A 204 -8.06 12.18 23.00
N TYR A 205 -7.81 11.02 23.61
CA TYR A 205 -8.08 9.71 22.99
C TYR A 205 -9.55 9.52 22.57
N GLY A 206 -10.52 10.20 23.21
CA GLY A 206 -11.93 10.15 22.83
C GLY A 206 -12.23 10.71 21.44
N GLU A 207 -11.44 11.70 20.99
CA GLU A 207 -11.55 12.34 19.66
C GLU A 207 -10.84 11.52 18.56
N LEU A 208 -10.07 10.50 18.92
CA LEU A 208 -9.39 9.66 17.95
C LEU A 208 -10.38 8.68 17.30
N GLU A 209 -10.50 8.75 15.99
CA GLU A 209 -11.14 7.71 15.20
C GLU A 209 -10.37 6.38 15.27
N ILE A 210 -11.06 5.28 15.01
CA ILE A 210 -10.49 3.90 15.09
C ILE A 210 -9.36 3.75 14.06
N GLU A 211 -9.51 4.46 12.95
CA GLU A 211 -8.58 4.58 11.86
C GLU A 211 -7.19 5.10 12.28
N HIS A 212 -7.15 5.95 13.30
CA HIS A 212 -5.91 6.46 13.86
C HIS A 212 -5.13 5.37 14.60
N ILE A 213 -5.80 4.39 15.21
CA ILE A 213 -5.15 3.26 15.89
C ILE A 213 -4.39 2.39 14.88
N GLY A 214 -4.98 2.15 13.71
CA GLY A 214 -4.32 1.50 12.58
C GLY A 214 -3.05 2.23 12.14
N THR A 215 -3.13 3.55 12.01
CA THR A 215 -1.99 4.41 11.65
C THR A 215 -0.87 4.37 12.72
N LEU A 216 -1.21 4.29 14.01
CA LEU A 216 -0.24 4.13 15.09
C LEU A 216 0.47 2.78 14.99
N TYR A 217 -0.29 1.69 14.86
CA TYR A 217 0.27 0.34 14.71
C TYR A 217 1.22 0.23 13.51
N GLU A 218 0.82 0.74 12.34
CA GLU A 218 1.70 0.81 11.16
C GLU A 218 2.95 1.64 11.39
N GLY A 219 2.82 2.71 12.19
CA GLY A 219 3.90 3.48 12.79
C GLY A 219 4.97 2.60 13.43
N LEU A 220 4.54 1.67 14.26
CA LEU A 220 5.40 0.85 15.11
C LEU A 220 6.05 -0.30 14.33
N ILE A 221 5.30 -1.00 13.49
CA ILE A 221 5.83 -2.11 12.67
C ILE A 221 6.72 -1.65 11.50
N ALA A 222 6.86 -0.34 11.31
CA ALA A 222 7.74 0.25 10.31
C ALA A 222 9.23 -0.04 10.56
N PHE A 223 9.59 -0.52 11.75
CA PHE A 223 10.95 -0.77 12.16
C PHE A 223 11.22 -2.28 12.22
N ASP A 224 12.39 -2.67 11.75
CA ASP A 224 12.98 -3.99 11.96
C ASP A 224 13.85 -3.95 13.23
N LEU A 225 13.81 -5.00 14.04
CA LEU A 225 14.73 -5.14 15.16
C LEU A 225 15.99 -5.88 14.71
N GLU A 226 17.12 -5.17 14.77
CA GLU A 226 18.42 -5.64 14.27
C GLU A 226 19.47 -5.67 15.38
N LEU A 227 20.58 -6.36 15.11
CA LEU A 227 21.74 -6.47 16.00
C LEU A 227 22.89 -5.65 15.41
N ALA A 228 23.53 -4.81 16.22
CA ALA A 228 24.65 -3.99 15.76
C ALA A 228 25.90 -4.85 15.53
N GLU A 229 26.36 -4.92 14.27
CA GLU A 229 27.58 -5.67 13.91
C GLU A 229 28.87 -4.92 14.28
N GLY A 230 28.79 -3.60 14.43
CA GLY A 230 29.86 -2.69 14.87
C GLY A 230 29.29 -1.44 15.57
N GLU A 231 30.15 -0.56 16.09
CA GLU A 231 29.71 0.71 16.69
C GLU A 231 28.84 1.51 15.70
N SER A 232 27.63 1.84 16.11
CA SER A 232 26.60 2.39 15.22
C SER A 232 25.99 3.69 15.77
N MET A 233 25.32 4.46 14.91
CA MET A 233 24.59 5.68 15.31
C MET A 233 23.32 5.85 14.48
N ALA A 234 22.22 6.20 15.13
CA ALA A 234 20.95 6.53 14.46
C ALA A 234 20.97 7.97 13.93
N LEU A 235 20.60 8.19 12.67
CA LEU A 235 20.71 9.49 11.99
C LEU A 235 19.40 9.98 11.36
N LEU A 236 19.14 11.29 11.46
CA LEU A 236 18.08 12.02 10.75
C LEU A 236 18.39 12.20 9.25
N PRO A 237 17.38 12.40 8.38
CA PRO A 237 15.94 12.50 8.69
C PRO A 237 15.23 11.15 8.85
N ARG A 238 15.82 10.03 8.41
CA ARG A 238 15.12 8.73 8.38
C ARG A 238 15.16 7.94 9.70
N HIS A 239 15.91 8.42 10.68
CA HIS A 239 16.25 7.66 11.91
C HIS A 239 16.98 6.34 11.61
N ALA A 240 17.70 6.28 10.48
CA ALA A 240 18.42 5.08 10.05
C ALA A 240 19.67 4.88 10.92
N VAL A 241 19.88 3.65 11.40
CA VAL A 241 21.11 3.29 12.11
C VAL A 241 22.19 2.96 11.11
N ILE A 242 23.34 3.60 11.28
CA ILE A 242 24.51 3.46 10.42
C ILE A 242 25.64 2.87 11.25
N ASP A 243 26.18 1.74 10.78
CA ASP A 243 27.43 1.18 11.28
C ASP A 243 28.59 2.10 10.91
N LEU A 244 29.18 2.74 11.91
CA LEU A 244 30.25 3.71 11.74
C LEU A 244 31.57 3.04 11.39
N GLU A 245 31.82 1.81 11.87
CA GLU A 245 33.01 1.04 11.52
C GLU A 245 32.96 0.62 10.04
N ALA A 246 31.82 0.11 9.58
CA ALA A 246 31.61 -0.25 8.19
C ALA A 246 31.66 0.98 7.27
N LEU A 247 31.17 2.13 7.72
CA LEU A 247 31.28 3.39 6.99
C LEU A 247 32.74 3.85 6.90
N LEU A 248 33.50 3.76 8.00
CA LEU A 248 34.91 4.16 8.05
C LEU A 248 35.79 3.36 7.08
N ARG A 249 35.46 2.08 6.82
CA ARG A 249 36.15 1.23 5.85
C ARG A 249 36.02 1.69 4.38
N ARG A 250 35.11 2.60 4.07
CA ARG A 250 34.87 3.12 2.70
C ARG A 250 35.69 4.38 2.43
N ALA A 251 35.93 4.69 1.16
CA ALA A 251 36.56 5.95 0.76
C ALA A 251 35.66 7.16 1.07
N GLY A 252 36.24 8.35 1.26
CA GLY A 252 35.52 9.54 1.74
C GLY A 252 34.28 9.93 0.92
N GLU A 253 34.36 9.88 -0.42
CA GLU A 253 33.22 10.17 -1.30
C GLU A 253 32.13 9.09 -1.24
N GLU A 254 32.53 7.82 -1.14
CA GLU A 254 31.62 6.68 -0.99
C GLU A 254 30.87 6.72 0.35
N ARG A 255 31.48 7.26 1.41
CA ARG A 255 30.80 7.48 2.70
C ARG A 255 29.63 8.42 2.55
N LEU A 256 29.82 9.53 1.82
CA LEU A 256 28.77 10.52 1.59
C LEU A 256 27.63 9.94 0.74
N ALA A 257 27.97 9.20 -0.32
CA ALA A 257 26.99 8.48 -1.13
C ALA A 257 26.20 7.45 -0.30
N SER A 258 26.88 6.71 0.59
CA SER A 258 26.25 5.74 1.48
C SER A 258 25.29 6.39 2.48
N LEU A 259 25.67 7.53 3.08
CA LEU A 259 24.81 8.26 4.01
C LEU A 259 23.57 8.83 3.30
N LEU A 260 23.72 9.32 2.08
CA LEU A 260 22.59 9.72 1.24
C LEU A 260 21.68 8.52 0.92
N ALA A 261 22.24 7.39 0.52
CA ALA A 261 21.46 6.22 0.14
C ALA A 261 20.71 5.60 1.35
N ALA A 262 21.39 5.43 2.49
CA ALA A 262 20.85 4.74 3.65
C ALA A 262 19.95 5.64 4.51
N ALA A 263 20.33 6.91 4.70
CA ALA A 263 19.65 7.83 5.62
C ALA A 263 18.96 9.01 4.94
N ASP A 264 19.06 9.16 3.61
CA ASP A 264 18.68 10.39 2.87
C ASP A 264 19.35 11.65 3.45
N LEU A 265 20.57 11.48 3.97
CA LEU A 265 21.28 12.53 4.68
C LEU A 265 22.14 13.35 3.72
N LYS A 266 21.62 14.50 3.29
CA LYS A 266 22.40 15.52 2.59
C LYS A 266 23.20 16.37 3.59
N LEU A 267 24.51 16.39 3.41
CA LEU A 267 25.44 17.16 4.24
C LEU A 267 25.90 18.42 3.51
N GLY A 268 25.91 19.56 4.21
CA GLY A 268 26.56 20.77 3.71
C GLY A 268 28.08 20.61 3.66
N ALA A 269 28.74 21.38 2.78
CA ALA A 269 30.17 21.24 2.42
C ALA A 269 31.11 21.03 3.63
N ARG A 270 30.96 21.84 4.69
CA ARG A 270 31.80 21.75 5.90
C ARG A 270 31.67 20.41 6.63
N ARG A 271 30.47 19.83 6.71
CA ARG A 271 30.26 18.51 7.36
C ARG A 271 30.67 17.38 6.45
N ALA A 272 30.40 17.51 5.15
CA ALA A 272 30.82 16.54 4.14
C ALA A 272 32.34 16.35 4.15
N ALA A 273 33.11 17.46 4.19
CA ALA A 273 34.57 17.42 4.31
C ALA A 273 35.05 16.70 5.59
N ARG A 274 34.40 16.94 6.74
CA ARG A 274 34.74 16.27 8.00
C ARG A 274 34.45 14.77 7.99
N VAL A 275 33.33 14.35 7.37
CA VAL A 275 32.99 12.92 7.22
C VAL A 275 33.96 12.23 6.26
N ALA A 276 34.33 12.90 5.17
CA ALA A 276 35.27 12.37 4.20
C ALA A 276 36.68 12.21 4.78
N ALA A 277 37.14 13.17 5.60
CA ALA A 277 38.48 13.18 6.19
C ALA A 277 38.61 12.36 7.49
N ALA A 278 37.51 11.87 8.07
CA ALA A 278 37.56 11.14 9.34
C ALA A 278 38.37 9.82 9.21
N THR A 279 39.24 9.58 10.17
CA THR A 279 40.10 8.38 10.26
C THR A 279 39.72 7.46 11.41
N THR A 280 38.86 7.92 12.33
CA THR A 280 38.36 7.16 13.48
C THR A 280 36.83 7.20 13.59
N VAL A 281 36.25 6.22 14.28
CA VAL A 281 34.80 6.19 14.59
C VAL A 281 34.39 7.40 15.42
N ASP A 282 35.23 7.83 16.36
CA ASP A 282 35.00 9.03 17.18
C ASP A 282 34.89 10.31 16.35
N GLU A 283 35.73 10.46 15.33
CA GLU A 283 35.67 11.60 14.40
C GLU A 283 34.39 11.58 13.56
N LEU A 284 34.00 10.41 13.05
CA LEU A 284 32.73 10.24 12.33
C LEU A 284 31.53 10.58 13.23
N ALA A 285 31.51 10.05 14.44
CA ALA A 285 30.46 10.31 15.43
C ALA A 285 30.34 11.81 15.74
N ARG A 286 31.47 12.51 15.99
CA ARG A 286 31.48 13.96 16.20
C ARG A 286 31.01 14.75 14.98
N ALA A 287 31.39 14.34 13.78
CA ALA A 287 30.96 14.98 12.54
C ALA A 287 29.45 14.86 12.32
N LEU A 288 28.86 13.73 12.75
CA LEU A 288 27.45 13.39 12.58
C LEU A 288 26.57 13.74 13.80
N ALA A 289 27.14 14.12 14.94
CA ALA A 289 26.41 14.35 16.19
C ALA A 289 25.19 15.29 16.07
N ARG A 290 25.26 16.35 15.26
CA ARG A 290 24.10 17.26 15.04
C ARG A 290 22.99 16.68 14.17
N ARG A 291 23.19 15.47 13.66
CA ARG A 291 22.21 14.68 12.90
C ARG A 291 21.80 13.42 13.65
N ALA A 292 22.26 13.24 14.89
CA ALA A 292 21.86 12.13 15.73
C ALA A 292 20.33 12.13 15.92
N SER A 293 19.75 10.95 15.83
CA SER A 293 18.33 10.73 16.04
C SER A 293 17.98 10.92 17.52
N PRO A 294 16.93 11.66 17.86
CA PRO A 294 16.46 11.77 19.24
C PRO A 294 15.93 10.44 19.79
N ARG A 295 15.62 9.46 18.91
CA ARG A 295 15.08 8.14 19.31
C ARG A 295 16.14 7.23 19.93
N ALA A 296 17.40 7.42 19.55
CA ALA A 296 18.54 6.69 20.08
C ALA A 296 19.72 7.68 20.17
N PRO A 297 19.71 8.56 21.18
CA PRO A 297 20.73 9.59 21.31
C PRO A 297 22.07 8.93 21.68
N GLY A 298 23.09 9.14 20.85
CA GLY A 298 24.45 8.64 21.10
C GLY A 298 24.82 7.42 20.25
N ARG A 299 25.83 6.68 20.72
CA ARG A 299 26.35 5.49 20.04
C ARG A 299 25.64 4.23 20.51
N ILE A 300 25.44 3.32 19.57
CA ILE A 300 24.93 1.98 19.78
C ILE A 300 26.14 1.06 19.77
N ALA A 301 26.40 0.37 20.88
CA ALA A 301 27.52 -0.54 21.02
C ALA A 301 27.34 -1.77 20.11
N ARG A 302 28.46 -2.39 19.74
CA ARG A 302 28.47 -3.70 19.07
C ARG A 302 27.69 -4.73 19.90
N GLY A 303 26.87 -5.54 19.25
CA GLY A 303 26.02 -6.54 19.90
C GLY A 303 24.71 -5.98 20.46
N ALA A 304 24.53 -4.67 20.55
CA ALA A 304 23.28 -4.09 21.02
C ALA A 304 22.16 -4.23 19.97
N LEU A 305 20.92 -4.44 20.46
CA LEU A 305 19.72 -4.37 19.64
C LEU A 305 19.38 -2.92 19.30
N TYR A 306 18.82 -2.69 18.11
CA TYR A 306 18.32 -1.39 17.70
C TYR A 306 17.14 -1.51 16.73
N LEU A 307 16.33 -0.44 16.67
CA LEU A 307 15.24 -0.31 15.71
C LEU A 307 15.77 0.31 14.42
N GLN A 308 15.86 -0.50 13.38
CA GLN A 308 16.19 -0.05 12.04
C GLN A 308 14.91 0.35 11.31
N PRO A 309 14.79 1.55 10.71
CA PRO A 309 13.70 1.84 9.80
C PRO A 309 13.68 0.77 8.69
N GLY A 310 12.65 -0.07 8.75
CA GLY A 310 12.60 -1.29 7.99
C GLY A 310 12.28 -1.04 6.52
N GLN A 311 12.74 -1.96 5.68
CA GLN A 311 12.13 -2.13 4.36
C GLN A 311 10.77 -2.85 4.49
N LEU A 312 10.40 -3.36 5.68
CA LEU A 312 9.15 -4.07 5.96
C LEU A 312 7.89 -3.36 5.43
N ARG A 313 7.74 -2.04 5.54
CA ARG A 313 6.59 -1.34 4.91
C ARG A 313 6.58 -1.46 3.39
N ARG A 314 7.73 -1.28 2.74
CA ARG A 314 7.86 -1.49 1.29
C ARG A 314 7.68 -2.97 0.95
N ARG A 315 8.20 -3.88 1.79
CA ARG A 315 8.23 -5.32 1.57
C ARG A 315 6.87 -6.01 1.76
N ALA A 316 6.16 -5.63 2.82
CA ALA A 316 4.82 -6.08 3.11
C ALA A 316 3.78 -5.38 2.24
N GLY A 317 4.08 -4.20 1.68
CA GLY A 317 3.15 -3.42 0.86
C GLY A 317 1.89 -2.95 1.62
N SER A 318 1.93 -2.97 2.96
CA SER A 318 0.81 -2.65 3.85
C SER A 318 0.80 -1.16 4.14
N TYR A 319 -0.31 -0.50 3.79
CA TYR A 319 -0.56 0.92 4.05
C TYR A 319 -1.98 1.11 4.55
N TYR A 320 -2.12 1.93 5.59
CA TYR A 320 -3.41 2.27 6.15
C TYR A 320 -4.21 3.00 5.08
N THR A 321 -5.45 2.56 4.86
CA THR A 321 -6.28 3.15 3.80
C THR A 321 -7.08 4.31 4.38
N PRO A 322 -6.91 5.55 3.88
CA PRO A 322 -7.68 6.70 4.33
C PRO A 322 -9.19 6.48 4.24
N ARG A 323 -9.93 7.11 5.15
CA ARG A 323 -11.38 6.93 5.29
C ARG A 323 -12.13 7.33 4.02
N GLU A 324 -11.66 8.34 3.29
CA GLU A 324 -12.28 8.81 2.06
C GLU A 324 -12.23 7.75 0.97
N ILE A 325 -11.15 6.96 0.94
CA ILE A 325 -10.95 5.87 -0.01
C ILE A 325 -11.78 4.66 0.40
N THR A 326 -11.71 4.24 1.67
CA THR A 326 -12.53 3.10 2.16
C THR A 326 -14.01 3.37 1.96
N ARG A 327 -14.50 4.57 2.31
CA ARG A 327 -15.90 4.97 2.15
C ARG A 327 -16.36 4.81 0.70
N GLN A 328 -15.63 5.42 -0.25
CA GLN A 328 -16.00 5.40 -1.66
C GLN A 328 -15.99 3.99 -2.26
N VAL A 329 -14.97 3.18 -1.92
CA VAL A 329 -14.86 1.81 -2.45
C VAL A 329 -15.95 0.92 -1.86
N VAL A 330 -16.19 0.97 -0.55
CA VAL A 330 -17.22 0.18 0.12
C VAL A 330 -18.62 0.57 -0.38
N GLU A 331 -18.92 1.87 -0.47
CA GLU A 331 -20.21 2.37 -0.94
C GLU A 331 -20.54 1.87 -2.34
N ARG A 332 -19.61 2.03 -3.30
CA ARG A 332 -19.80 1.58 -4.68
C ARG A 332 -19.79 0.05 -4.84
N THR A 333 -19.19 -0.68 -3.89
CA THR A 333 -19.23 -2.14 -3.86
C THR A 333 -20.57 -2.65 -3.36
N LEU A 334 -21.09 -2.05 -2.28
CA LEU A 334 -22.33 -2.48 -1.63
C LEU A 334 -23.60 -1.99 -2.35
N ALA A 335 -23.59 -0.79 -2.95
CA ALA A 335 -24.80 -0.20 -3.55
C ALA A 335 -25.55 -1.16 -4.51
N PRO A 336 -24.88 -1.86 -5.46
CA PRO A 336 -25.57 -2.81 -6.33
C PRO A 336 -26.16 -4.03 -5.61
N LEU A 337 -25.66 -4.40 -4.43
CA LEU A 337 -26.24 -5.48 -3.62
C LEU A 337 -27.47 -5.00 -2.84
N LEU A 338 -27.48 -3.74 -2.44
CA LEU A 338 -28.57 -3.10 -1.68
C LEU A 338 -29.76 -2.73 -2.56
N GLU A 339 -29.52 -2.41 -3.84
CA GLU A 339 -30.55 -2.04 -4.82
C GLU A 339 -31.17 -3.24 -5.55
N ARG A 340 -30.66 -4.46 -5.29
CA ARG A 340 -31.10 -5.69 -5.97
C ARG A 340 -32.61 -5.91 -5.81
N GLY A 341 -33.29 -6.05 -6.95
CA GLY A 341 -34.71 -6.38 -7.00
C GLY A 341 -35.65 -5.17 -6.94
N GLY A 342 -35.14 -3.94 -7.06
CA GLY A 342 -35.96 -2.73 -7.22
C GLY A 342 -36.78 -2.34 -5.98
N ARG A 343 -36.51 -2.97 -4.83
CA ARG A 343 -37.12 -2.65 -3.54
C ARG A 343 -36.03 -2.30 -2.52
N PRO A 344 -36.33 -1.51 -1.48
CA PRO A 344 -35.41 -1.32 -0.38
C PRO A 344 -35.10 -2.68 0.31
N PRO A 345 -33.85 -2.89 0.77
CA PRO A 345 -33.47 -4.13 1.41
C PRO A 345 -34.16 -4.27 2.77
N SER A 346 -34.61 -5.49 3.09
CA SER A 346 -35.16 -5.81 4.40
C SER A 346 -34.04 -6.03 5.44
N PRO A 347 -34.32 -5.95 6.75
CA PRO A 347 -33.33 -6.29 7.78
C PRO A 347 -32.73 -7.70 7.60
N GLY A 348 -33.55 -8.67 7.15
CA GLY A 348 -33.09 -10.03 6.87
C GLY A 348 -32.14 -10.10 5.67
N ASP A 349 -32.43 -9.36 4.59
CA ASP A 349 -31.55 -9.28 3.42
C ASP A 349 -30.17 -8.74 3.83
N LEU A 350 -30.14 -7.66 4.61
CA LEU A 350 -28.91 -7.01 5.08
C LEU A 350 -28.06 -7.92 5.98
N LEU A 351 -28.70 -8.60 6.95
CA LEU A 351 -28.02 -9.49 7.89
C LEU A 351 -27.60 -10.84 7.28
N SER A 352 -28.01 -11.12 6.04
CA SER A 352 -27.60 -12.31 5.28
C SER A 352 -26.33 -12.10 4.45
N LEU A 353 -25.97 -10.83 4.20
CA LEU A 353 -24.79 -10.47 3.40
C LEU A 353 -23.51 -10.94 4.08
N ALA A 354 -22.64 -11.61 3.33
CA ALA A 354 -21.29 -11.98 3.74
C ALA A 354 -20.26 -11.10 3.00
N VAL A 355 -19.60 -10.22 3.75
CA VAL A 355 -18.57 -9.29 3.24
C VAL A 355 -17.21 -9.69 3.78
N CYS A 356 -16.23 -9.91 2.89
CA CYS A 356 -14.89 -10.35 3.27
C CYS A 356 -13.81 -9.34 2.90
N ASP A 357 -12.84 -9.15 3.78
CA ASP A 357 -11.54 -8.57 3.43
C ASP A 357 -10.40 -9.61 3.56
N PRO A 358 -9.77 -10.05 2.46
CA PRO A 358 -8.76 -11.11 2.47
C PRO A 358 -7.36 -10.62 2.87
N ALA A 359 -7.16 -9.32 3.11
CA ALA A 359 -5.92 -8.74 3.60
C ALA A 359 -6.26 -7.55 4.49
N MET A 360 -7.02 -7.82 5.55
CA MET A 360 -7.79 -6.79 6.26
C MET A 360 -6.95 -5.77 7.03
N GLY A 361 -5.69 -6.08 7.32
CA GLY A 361 -4.85 -5.27 8.18
C GLY A 361 -5.55 -5.00 9.51
N SER A 362 -5.60 -3.73 9.90
CA SER A 362 -6.31 -3.26 11.11
C SER A 362 -7.84 -3.21 10.96
N GLY A 363 -8.41 -3.68 9.86
CA GLY A 363 -9.86 -3.80 9.65
C GLY A 363 -10.55 -2.54 9.12
N ALA A 364 -9.83 -1.57 8.53
CA ALA A 364 -10.39 -0.30 8.06
C ALA A 364 -11.60 -0.48 7.11
N PHE A 365 -11.49 -1.37 6.12
CA PHE A 365 -12.58 -1.69 5.20
C PHE A 365 -13.75 -2.38 5.89
N LEU A 366 -13.48 -3.26 6.85
CA LEU A 366 -14.51 -3.95 7.62
C LEU A 366 -15.27 -2.98 8.54
N VAL A 367 -14.58 -2.06 9.20
CA VAL A 367 -15.20 -1.01 10.02
C VAL A 367 -16.07 -0.11 9.15
N GLU A 368 -15.61 0.28 7.96
CA GLU A 368 -16.42 1.09 7.04
C GLU A 368 -17.64 0.33 6.51
N ALA A 369 -17.49 -0.94 6.12
CA ALA A 369 -18.61 -1.80 5.76
C ALA A 369 -19.61 -1.97 6.92
N CYS A 370 -19.11 -2.08 8.16
CA CYS A 370 -19.94 -2.12 9.36
C CYS A 370 -20.82 -0.88 9.47
N ARG A 371 -20.22 0.31 9.38
CA ARG A 371 -20.94 1.59 9.48
C ARG A 371 -22.01 1.73 8.41
N GLN A 372 -21.68 1.45 7.16
CA GLN A 372 -22.62 1.62 6.04
C GLN A 372 -23.78 0.62 6.12
N LEU A 373 -23.50 -0.68 6.29
CA LEU A 373 -24.54 -1.69 6.42
C LEU A 373 -25.40 -1.47 7.68
N ALA A 374 -24.82 -1.02 8.78
CA ALA A 374 -25.56 -0.72 10.00
C ALA A 374 -26.50 0.48 9.82
N ALA A 375 -26.08 1.52 9.09
CA ALA A 375 -26.94 2.64 8.75
C ALA A 375 -28.13 2.19 7.89
N HIS A 376 -27.90 1.34 6.89
CA HIS A 376 -28.97 0.75 6.08
C HIS A 376 -29.90 -0.14 6.91
N LEU A 377 -29.38 -0.89 7.88
CA LEU A 377 -30.14 -1.76 8.77
C LEU A 377 -31.01 -0.97 9.75
N ALA A 378 -30.46 0.08 10.37
CA ALA A 378 -31.20 0.98 11.23
C ALA A 378 -32.36 1.65 10.45
N ALA A 379 -32.06 2.18 9.26
CA ALA A 379 -33.10 2.76 8.40
C ALA A 379 -34.13 1.72 7.94
N ALA A 380 -33.73 0.45 7.76
CA ALA A 380 -34.66 -0.62 7.41
C ALA A 380 -35.63 -0.96 8.56
N TRP A 381 -35.15 -0.99 9.81
CA TRP A 381 -36.00 -1.17 10.99
C TRP A 381 -37.00 -0.04 11.16
N GLU A 382 -36.56 1.21 10.98
CA GLU A 382 -37.44 2.38 11.01
C GLU A 382 -38.55 2.29 9.95
N ARG A 383 -38.20 1.94 8.70
CA ARG A 383 -39.19 1.78 7.63
C ARG A 383 -40.17 0.62 7.86
N SER A 384 -39.70 -0.50 8.41
CA SER A 384 -40.54 -1.69 8.58
C SER A 384 -41.36 -1.68 9.87
N GLY A 385 -41.15 -0.72 10.77
CA GLY A 385 -41.77 -0.70 12.10
C GLY A 385 -41.34 -1.88 12.98
N VAL A 386 -40.24 -2.56 12.64
CA VAL A 386 -39.72 -3.70 13.40
C VAL A 386 -38.65 -3.17 14.34
N THR A 387 -39.02 -3.01 15.61
CA THR A 387 -38.07 -2.56 16.63
C THR A 387 -37.28 -3.76 17.13
N PRO A 388 -35.94 -3.81 16.96
CA PRO A 388 -35.14 -4.80 17.65
C PRO A 388 -35.27 -4.62 19.17
N HIS A 389 -34.94 -5.65 19.96
CA HIS A 389 -34.81 -5.47 21.40
C HIS A 389 -33.66 -4.49 21.71
N LEU A 390 -34.02 -3.24 21.96
CA LEU A 390 -33.13 -2.16 22.37
C LEU A 390 -33.26 -1.93 23.88
N ALA A 391 -32.14 -1.72 24.56
CA ALA A 391 -32.18 -1.23 25.93
C ALA A 391 -32.76 0.21 25.96
N PRO A 392 -33.35 0.65 27.08
CA PRO A 392 -33.82 2.04 27.21
C PRO A 392 -32.72 3.05 26.86
N GLY A 393 -32.99 3.93 25.89
CA GLY A 393 -32.03 4.94 25.41
C GLY A 393 -30.91 4.42 24.49
N GLU A 394 -30.93 3.13 24.09
CA GLU A 394 -29.96 2.57 23.16
C GLU A 394 -30.24 3.04 21.71
N PRO A 395 -29.29 3.69 21.02
CA PRO A 395 -29.45 4.05 19.61
C PRO A 395 -29.54 2.82 18.71
N ALA A 396 -30.53 2.77 17.81
CA ALA A 396 -30.70 1.66 16.86
C ALA A 396 -29.44 1.38 16.03
N LEU A 397 -28.72 2.43 15.62
CA LEU A 397 -27.46 2.31 14.89
C LEU A 397 -26.39 1.50 15.64
N ARG A 398 -26.29 1.67 16.97
CA ARG A 398 -25.33 0.94 17.80
C ARG A 398 -25.63 -0.57 17.75
N ARG A 399 -26.91 -0.93 17.91
CA ARG A 399 -27.34 -2.33 17.80
C ARG A 399 -27.13 -2.89 16.40
N ALA A 400 -27.38 -2.08 15.38
CA ALA A 400 -27.14 -2.46 13.99
C ALA A 400 -25.66 -2.77 13.74
N MET A 401 -24.75 -1.93 14.23
CA MET A 401 -23.30 -2.15 14.11
C MET A 401 -22.87 -3.48 14.75
N ALA A 402 -23.36 -3.76 15.96
CA ALA A 402 -23.08 -5.03 16.64
C ALA A 402 -23.52 -6.25 15.80
N LEU A 403 -24.76 -6.25 15.31
CA LEU A 403 -25.29 -7.36 14.52
C LEU A 403 -24.59 -7.52 13.16
N VAL A 404 -24.26 -6.41 12.51
CA VAL A 404 -23.52 -6.44 11.23
C VAL A 404 -22.12 -7.00 11.45
N ALA A 405 -21.40 -6.53 12.48
CA ALA A 405 -20.06 -7.04 12.79
C ALA A 405 -20.08 -8.55 13.06
N GLU A 406 -21.06 -9.03 13.83
CA GLU A 406 -21.19 -10.44 14.18
C GLU A 406 -21.61 -11.32 12.98
N ARG A 407 -22.58 -10.87 12.18
CA ARG A 407 -23.25 -11.72 11.19
C ARG A 407 -22.67 -11.60 9.80
N CYS A 408 -22.25 -10.41 9.41
CA CYS A 408 -21.95 -10.09 8.01
C CYS A 408 -20.46 -10.06 7.68
N LEU A 409 -19.60 -9.69 8.63
CA LEU A 409 -18.20 -9.35 8.33
C LEU A 409 -17.26 -10.53 8.51
N HIS A 410 -16.33 -10.68 7.57
CA HIS A 410 -15.30 -11.70 7.55
C HIS A 410 -13.97 -11.09 7.15
N GLY A 411 -12.87 -11.62 7.68
CA GLY A 411 -11.56 -11.06 7.40
C GLY A 411 -10.43 -12.08 7.56
N VAL A 412 -9.36 -11.86 6.81
CA VAL A 412 -8.13 -12.64 6.93
C VAL A 412 -6.95 -11.69 6.89
N ASP A 413 -5.98 -11.93 7.77
CA ASP A 413 -4.66 -11.31 7.65
C ASP A 413 -3.54 -12.30 8.01
N LEU A 414 -2.37 -12.10 7.42
CA LEU A 414 -1.18 -12.91 7.70
C LEU A 414 -0.58 -12.56 9.06
N ASP A 415 -0.65 -11.30 9.49
CA ASP A 415 -0.12 -10.84 10.77
C ASP A 415 -1.16 -11.06 11.89
N PRO A 416 -0.87 -11.92 12.89
CA PRO A 416 -1.78 -12.11 14.03
C PRO A 416 -2.07 -10.82 14.80
N ILE A 417 -1.14 -9.86 14.87
CA ILE A 417 -1.38 -8.58 15.56
C ILE A 417 -2.39 -7.73 14.78
N ALA A 418 -2.34 -7.76 13.45
CA ALA A 418 -3.32 -7.07 12.61
C ALA A 418 -4.72 -7.67 12.80
N VAL A 419 -4.82 -9.01 12.90
CA VAL A 419 -6.09 -9.71 13.20
C VAL A 419 -6.67 -9.26 14.55
N ASP A 420 -5.85 -9.21 15.59
CA ASP A 420 -6.28 -8.73 16.90
C ASP A 420 -6.71 -7.26 16.86
N LEU A 421 -5.97 -6.43 16.12
CA LEU A 421 -6.31 -5.02 15.97
C LEU A 421 -7.61 -4.82 15.20
N ALA A 422 -7.88 -5.61 14.16
CA ALA A 422 -9.16 -5.58 13.45
C ALA A 422 -10.33 -5.98 14.34
N ARG A 423 -10.13 -6.99 15.20
CA ARG A 423 -11.13 -7.42 16.19
C ARG A 423 -11.45 -6.31 17.19
N VAL A 424 -10.41 -5.71 17.78
CA VAL A 424 -10.58 -4.59 18.72
C VAL A 424 -11.20 -3.38 18.03
N SER A 425 -10.80 -3.08 16.79
CA SER A 425 -11.36 -1.99 15.99
C SER A 425 -12.87 -2.15 15.75
N LEU A 426 -13.33 -3.34 15.36
CA LEU A 426 -14.75 -3.61 15.18
C LEU A 426 -15.52 -3.60 16.50
N TRP A 427 -14.93 -4.12 17.59
CA TRP A 427 -15.53 -4.07 18.92
C TRP A 427 -15.71 -2.62 19.41
N LEU A 428 -14.67 -1.80 19.25
CA LEU A 428 -14.71 -0.37 19.57
C LEU A 428 -15.67 0.41 18.69
N ALA A 429 -15.88 -0.01 17.43
CA ALA A 429 -16.87 0.58 16.53
C ALA A 429 -18.30 0.25 16.96
N ALA A 430 -18.56 -1.01 17.32
CA ALA A 430 -19.90 -1.47 17.71
C ALA A 430 -20.36 -0.89 19.05
N ARG A 431 -19.43 -0.65 20.00
CA ARG A 431 -19.71 -0.10 21.35
C ARG A 431 -20.84 -0.83 22.08
N ASP A 432 -20.92 -2.15 21.91
CA ASP A 432 -21.95 -2.99 22.53
C ASP A 432 -21.33 -3.86 23.63
N GLU A 433 -21.68 -3.56 24.88
CA GLU A 433 -21.15 -4.27 26.06
C GLU A 433 -21.57 -5.73 26.14
N ARG A 434 -22.58 -6.15 25.35
CA ARG A 434 -23.03 -7.54 25.28
C ARG A 434 -22.11 -8.41 24.44
N LEU A 435 -21.29 -7.82 23.58
CA LEU A 435 -20.39 -8.57 22.70
C LEU A 435 -19.06 -8.84 23.45
N PRO A 436 -18.72 -10.12 23.73
CA PRO A 436 -17.40 -10.44 24.24
C PRO A 436 -16.37 -10.11 23.15
N PRO A 437 -15.18 -9.58 23.44
CA PRO A 437 -14.15 -9.32 22.42
C PRO A 437 -13.88 -10.50 21.45
N SER A 438 -14.03 -11.76 21.88
CA SER A 438 -13.86 -13.00 21.09
C SER A 438 -14.96 -13.32 20.08
N PHE A 439 -16.05 -12.55 20.03
CA PHE A 439 -17.19 -12.82 19.14
C PHE A 439 -16.82 -12.92 17.64
N LEU A 440 -15.65 -12.39 17.27
CA LEU A 440 -15.12 -12.38 15.91
C LEU A 440 -14.09 -13.49 15.63
N ASP A 441 -13.75 -14.38 16.57
CA ASP A 441 -12.70 -15.41 16.40
C ASP A 441 -12.96 -16.36 15.22
N GLN A 442 -14.23 -16.61 14.94
CA GLN A 442 -14.65 -17.45 13.81
C GLN A 442 -14.80 -16.67 12.50
N LYS A 443 -14.75 -15.34 12.57
CA LYS A 443 -15.00 -14.41 11.48
C LYS A 443 -13.73 -13.77 10.94
N LEU A 444 -12.76 -13.52 11.82
CA LEU A 444 -11.46 -12.96 11.51
C LEU A 444 -10.39 -14.03 11.75
N ARG A 445 -9.69 -14.44 10.69
CA ARG A 445 -8.73 -15.55 10.72
C ARG A 445 -7.31 -15.05 10.48
N CYS A 446 -6.35 -15.64 11.20
CA CYS A 446 -4.94 -15.46 10.89
C CYS A 446 -4.50 -16.55 9.90
N GLY A 447 -3.96 -16.14 8.75
CA GLY A 447 -3.52 -17.06 7.70
C GLY A 447 -3.10 -16.37 6.42
N ASP A 448 -2.39 -17.09 5.56
CA ASP A 448 -2.03 -16.61 4.23
C ASP A 448 -3.19 -16.86 3.26
N SER A 449 -3.90 -15.79 2.88
CA SER A 449 -5.02 -15.79 1.94
C SER A 449 -4.71 -16.39 0.56
N LEU A 450 -3.44 -16.51 0.18
CA LEU A 450 -2.98 -17.05 -1.09
C LEU A 450 -2.43 -18.49 -0.98
N LEU A 451 -2.03 -18.93 0.22
CA LEU A 451 -1.51 -20.28 0.48
C LEU A 451 -2.54 -21.16 1.19
N GLY A 452 -3.33 -21.86 0.38
CA GLY A 452 -4.23 -22.91 0.85
C GLY A 452 -4.71 -23.80 -0.29
N ALA A 453 -5.29 -24.94 0.07
CA ALA A 453 -5.94 -25.88 -0.84
C ALA A 453 -7.46 -25.79 -0.74
N ALA A 454 -8.14 -25.94 -1.88
CA ALA A 454 -9.56 -26.24 -1.96
C ALA A 454 -9.80 -27.75 -1.82
N ARG A 455 -10.99 -28.16 -1.37
CA ARG A 455 -11.32 -29.58 -1.18
C ARG A 455 -11.20 -30.39 -2.47
N ALA A 456 -11.55 -29.77 -3.60
CA ALA A 456 -11.45 -30.41 -4.91
C ALA A 456 -9.99 -30.73 -5.32
N GLU A 457 -9.02 -29.91 -4.91
CA GLU A 457 -7.61 -30.08 -5.27
C GLU A 457 -6.97 -31.26 -4.53
N ALA A 458 -7.34 -31.46 -3.26
CA ALA A 458 -6.76 -32.48 -2.39
C ALA A 458 -7.03 -33.93 -2.84
N SER A 459 -7.93 -34.12 -3.82
CA SER A 459 -8.21 -35.42 -4.43
C SER A 459 -7.13 -35.90 -5.42
N GLY A 460 -6.29 -34.99 -5.94
CA GLY A 460 -5.30 -35.29 -6.97
C GLY A 460 -3.86 -35.05 -6.51
N PHE A 461 -2.93 -35.91 -6.94
CA PHE A 461 -1.50 -35.70 -6.69
C PHE A 461 -0.99 -34.46 -7.45
N PRO A 462 -0.36 -33.48 -6.78
CA PRO A 462 0.13 -32.26 -7.43
C PRO A 462 1.48 -32.53 -8.10
N ALA A 463 1.50 -33.23 -9.23
CA ALA A 463 2.72 -33.58 -9.96
C ALA A 463 3.61 -32.35 -10.27
N ALA A 464 2.99 -31.20 -10.54
CA ALA A 464 3.69 -29.94 -10.77
C ALA A 464 4.56 -29.48 -9.58
N ALA A 465 4.29 -29.91 -8.34
CA ALA A 465 5.13 -29.59 -7.18
C ALA A 465 6.54 -30.22 -7.27
N PHE A 466 6.72 -31.26 -8.09
CA PHE A 466 7.96 -32.01 -8.25
C PHE A 466 8.51 -31.93 -9.69
N PRO A 467 8.92 -30.74 -10.17
CA PRO A 467 9.46 -30.61 -11.53
C PRO A 467 10.74 -31.44 -11.67
N GLY A 468 10.84 -32.20 -12.77
CA GLY A 468 12.01 -33.01 -13.09
C GLY A 468 12.05 -34.42 -12.47
N ARG A 469 11.05 -34.82 -11.66
CA ARG A 469 10.87 -36.22 -11.27
C ARG A 469 9.93 -36.91 -12.26
N ASP A 470 10.26 -38.13 -12.66
CA ASP A 470 9.38 -38.96 -13.48
C ASP A 470 8.13 -39.31 -12.66
N THR A 471 7.02 -38.67 -13.02
CA THR A 471 5.70 -38.87 -12.40
C THR A 471 4.81 -39.79 -13.23
N THR A 472 5.34 -40.39 -14.32
CA THR A 472 4.59 -41.25 -15.24
C THR A 472 4.45 -42.69 -14.76
N ALA A 473 5.20 -43.10 -13.73
CA ALA A 473 5.00 -44.37 -13.03
C ALA A 473 3.79 -44.29 -12.07
N GLY A 474 2.58 -44.26 -12.62
CA GLY A 474 1.34 -44.43 -11.85
C GLY A 474 0.10 -43.72 -12.38
N GLU A 475 -0.39 -44.04 -13.59
CA GLU A 475 -1.84 -44.03 -13.81
C GLU A 475 -2.41 -45.34 -13.23
N PRO A 476 -3.48 -45.32 -12.40
CA PRO A 476 -4.75 -44.68 -12.74
C PRO A 476 -5.54 -44.11 -11.53
N TRP A 477 -5.33 -42.84 -11.14
CA TRP A 477 -6.24 -42.17 -10.18
C TRP A 477 -7.57 -41.71 -10.82
N ARG A 478 -7.67 -41.74 -12.16
CA ARG A 478 -8.89 -41.37 -12.91
C ARG A 478 -10.09 -42.30 -12.69
N ARG A 479 -9.97 -43.42 -11.96
CA ARG A 479 -11.08 -44.36 -11.67
C ARG A 479 -11.72 -44.25 -10.28
N ALA A 480 -11.19 -43.45 -9.35
CA ALA A 480 -11.84 -43.21 -8.06
C ALA A 480 -12.84 -42.03 -8.13
N ARG A 481 -13.70 -42.02 -9.15
CA ARG A 481 -14.83 -41.08 -9.26
C ARG A 481 -16.10 -41.84 -8.90
N ARG A 482 -16.47 -41.80 -7.62
CA ARG A 482 -17.82 -42.07 -7.07
C ARG A 482 -17.74 -41.99 -5.54
N LEU A 483 -17.72 -40.78 -5.02
CA LEU A 483 -18.20 -40.41 -3.68
C LEU A 483 -18.14 -38.89 -3.65
N ASP A 484 -19.15 -38.26 -4.25
CA ASP A 484 -19.41 -36.84 -4.04
C ASP A 484 -20.05 -36.71 -2.64
N PRO A 485 -19.35 -36.12 -1.64
CA PRO A 485 -19.92 -35.96 -0.30
C PRO A 485 -21.20 -35.11 -0.32
N ARG A 486 -21.36 -34.24 -1.34
CA ARG A 486 -22.57 -33.40 -1.52
C ARG A 486 -23.78 -34.25 -1.89
N ARG A 487 -23.62 -35.32 -2.68
CA ARG A 487 -24.71 -36.26 -3.03
C ARG A 487 -25.05 -37.24 -1.90
N ALA A 488 -24.07 -37.63 -1.08
CA ALA A 488 -24.32 -38.48 0.09
C ALA A 488 -25.14 -37.73 1.16
N ARG A 489 -24.81 -36.45 1.40
CA ARG A 489 -25.53 -35.59 2.36
C ARG A 489 -26.89 -35.12 1.82
N ALA A 490 -27.00 -34.82 0.52
CA ALA A 490 -28.29 -34.51 -0.13
C ALA A 490 -29.26 -35.71 -0.13
N ARG A 491 -28.77 -36.96 -0.21
CA ARG A 491 -29.60 -38.16 -0.06
C ARG A 491 -30.06 -38.38 1.39
N ALA A 492 -29.26 -38.00 2.38
CA ALA A 492 -29.64 -38.04 3.79
C ALA A 492 -30.68 -36.96 4.15
N LEU A 493 -30.59 -35.78 3.54
CA LEU A 493 -31.55 -34.68 3.71
C LEU A 493 -32.87 -34.86 2.93
N ALA A 494 -32.89 -35.74 1.93
CA ALA A 494 -34.08 -36.03 1.13
C ALA A 494 -34.99 -37.13 1.74
N ALA A 495 -34.63 -37.71 2.90
CA ALA A 495 -35.37 -38.78 3.56
C ALA A 495 -36.04 -38.29 4.86
N GLY A 496 -37.26 -37.77 4.75
CA GLY A 496 -38.22 -37.64 5.88
C GLY A 496 -38.25 -36.28 6.61
N PRO A 497 -39.39 -35.93 7.26
CA PRO A 497 -39.99 -34.61 7.11
C PRO A 497 -39.59 -33.57 8.16
N ALA A 498 -39.79 -32.31 7.76
CA ALA A 498 -39.63 -31.11 8.54
C ALA A 498 -40.63 -31.03 9.70
N ALA A 499 -40.13 -31.14 10.93
CA ALA A 499 -40.62 -30.47 12.13
C ALA A 499 -39.55 -30.64 13.23
N GLU A 500 -39.25 -29.55 13.94
CA GLU A 500 -38.41 -29.52 15.14
C GLU A 500 -36.92 -29.90 14.99
N VAL A 501 -36.11 -28.97 14.51
CA VAL A 501 -34.66 -28.91 14.87
C VAL A 501 -34.28 -27.49 15.24
N GLY A 502 -34.94 -26.98 16.28
CA GLY A 502 -34.35 -25.97 17.16
C GLY A 502 -33.56 -26.69 18.24
N ALA A 503 -32.30 -26.30 18.45
CA ALA A 503 -31.48 -26.69 19.60
C ALA A 503 -31.06 -28.17 19.72
N ALA A 504 -30.32 -28.73 18.76
CA ALA A 504 -29.51 -29.96 18.99
C ALA A 504 -28.33 -30.19 18.01
N ALA A 505 -27.75 -29.14 17.39
CA ALA A 505 -26.54 -29.26 16.56
C ALA A 505 -25.25 -28.86 17.30
N ALA A 506 -25.25 -28.95 18.64
CA ALA A 506 -24.05 -28.84 19.46
C ALA A 506 -23.53 -30.26 19.78
N THR A 507 -23.01 -30.96 18.77
CA THR A 507 -22.35 -32.25 18.95
C THR A 507 -20.93 -32.16 18.40
N LEU A 508 -19.97 -31.99 19.32
CA LEU A 508 -18.51 -32.15 19.19
C LEU A 508 -17.87 -31.80 17.81
N PRO A 509 -17.42 -30.54 17.59
CA PRO A 509 -16.79 -30.11 16.34
C PRO A 509 -15.37 -30.67 16.05
N GLY A 510 -14.80 -31.50 16.94
CA GLY A 510 -13.34 -31.60 17.04
C GLY A 510 -12.63 -32.57 16.08
N ARG A 511 -13.19 -33.73 15.75
CA ARG A 511 -12.43 -34.80 15.08
C ARG A 511 -12.50 -34.80 13.55
N ALA A 512 -13.68 -34.57 12.97
CA ALA A 512 -13.85 -34.57 11.51
C ALA A 512 -13.15 -33.36 10.84
N GLY A 513 -13.25 -32.17 11.45
CA GLY A 513 -12.58 -30.97 10.94
C GLY A 513 -11.05 -31.02 11.06
N ALA A 514 -10.51 -31.62 12.14
CA ALA A 514 -9.08 -31.78 12.32
C ALA A 514 -8.45 -32.74 11.29
N ALA A 515 -9.14 -33.84 10.96
CA ALA A 515 -8.71 -34.78 9.93
C ALA A 515 -8.71 -34.12 8.53
N GLU A 516 -9.75 -33.33 8.22
CA GLU A 516 -9.83 -32.61 6.95
C GLU A 516 -8.74 -31.52 6.84
N GLN A 517 -8.52 -30.74 7.90
CA GLN A 517 -7.44 -29.76 7.98
C GLN A 517 -6.08 -30.44 7.72
N ALA A 518 -5.79 -31.54 8.41
CA ALA A 518 -4.53 -32.27 8.25
C ALA A 518 -4.33 -32.76 6.81
N ALA A 519 -5.39 -33.24 6.14
CA ALA A 519 -5.33 -33.66 4.75
C ALA A 519 -5.02 -32.48 3.80
N LEU A 520 -5.67 -31.33 3.99
CA LEU A 520 -5.41 -30.16 3.15
C LEU A 520 -4.01 -29.55 3.40
N ASP A 521 -3.56 -29.56 4.66
CA ASP A 521 -2.20 -29.16 5.06
C ASP A 521 -1.16 -30.07 4.41
N ALA A 522 -1.38 -31.39 4.44
CA ALA A 522 -0.54 -32.37 3.78
C ALA A 522 -0.44 -32.13 2.27
N TRP A 523 -1.58 -31.92 1.59
CA TRP A 523 -1.56 -31.60 0.16
C TRP A 523 -0.77 -30.33 -0.15
N MET A 524 -0.96 -29.27 0.64
CA MET A 524 -0.23 -28.01 0.46
C MET A 524 1.26 -28.14 0.76
N ALA A 525 1.63 -28.91 1.78
CA ALA A 525 3.01 -29.15 2.18
C ALA A 525 3.85 -29.81 1.06
N LEU A 526 3.24 -30.55 0.14
CA LEU A 526 3.94 -31.13 -1.03
C LEU A 526 4.64 -30.07 -1.89
N TRP A 527 4.11 -28.85 -1.96
CA TRP A 527 4.73 -27.74 -2.71
C TRP A 527 6.00 -27.19 -2.05
N PHE A 528 6.15 -27.45 -0.75
CA PHE A 528 7.26 -26.98 0.08
C PHE A 528 8.15 -28.12 0.53
N TRP A 529 8.00 -29.31 -0.09
CA TRP A 529 8.75 -30.48 0.32
C TRP A 529 10.26 -30.24 0.21
N PRO A 530 11.06 -30.62 1.23
CA PRO A 530 12.51 -30.49 1.19
C PRO A 530 13.12 -31.18 -0.03
N ARG A 531 14.11 -30.53 -0.65
CA ARG A 531 14.83 -31.10 -1.80
C ARG A 531 15.99 -32.00 -1.39
N ASP A 532 16.56 -31.74 -0.22
CA ASP A 532 17.72 -32.43 0.33
C ASP A 532 17.47 -32.90 1.77
N GLY A 533 18.33 -33.79 2.28
CA GLY A 533 18.25 -34.35 3.63
C GLY A 533 17.33 -35.57 3.74
N GLU A 534 17.22 -36.14 4.95
CA GLU A 534 16.49 -37.40 5.21
C GLU A 534 15.01 -37.32 4.80
N LEU A 535 14.37 -36.16 5.01
CA LEU A 535 12.96 -35.95 4.65
C LEU A 535 12.72 -35.87 3.13
N ALA A 536 13.73 -35.55 2.32
CA ALA A 536 13.59 -35.47 0.87
C ALA A 536 13.29 -36.84 0.23
N GLY A 537 13.80 -37.92 0.83
CA GLY A 537 13.54 -39.31 0.42
C GLY A 537 12.12 -39.79 0.78
N LEU A 538 11.44 -39.12 1.70
CA LEU A 538 10.08 -39.46 2.14
C LEU A 538 8.97 -38.79 1.29
N ALA A 539 9.35 -38.07 0.23
CA ALA A 539 8.42 -37.39 -0.66
C ALA A 539 7.41 -38.37 -1.30
N PRO A 540 6.10 -38.14 -1.15
CA PRO A 540 5.10 -38.99 -1.79
C PRO A 540 5.19 -38.98 -3.32
N THR A 541 5.01 -40.15 -3.94
CA THR A 541 4.82 -40.29 -5.40
C THR A 541 3.33 -40.40 -5.73
N ALA A 542 2.97 -40.38 -7.01
CA ALA A 542 1.59 -40.61 -7.46
C ALA A 542 1.03 -41.95 -6.90
N ALA A 543 1.86 -42.98 -6.84
CA ALA A 543 1.46 -44.30 -6.33
C ALA A 543 1.27 -44.32 -4.79
N THR A 544 2.08 -43.58 -4.03
CA THR A 544 2.01 -43.57 -2.56
C THR A 544 1.15 -42.43 -1.99
N PHE A 545 0.61 -41.56 -2.85
CA PHE A 545 -0.11 -40.36 -2.46
C PHE A 545 -1.34 -40.66 -1.58
N ALA A 546 -2.15 -41.66 -1.94
CA ALA A 546 -3.34 -42.01 -1.16
C ALA A 546 -2.99 -42.44 0.28
N GLY A 547 -1.93 -43.23 0.45
CA GLY A 547 -1.46 -43.65 1.78
C GLY A 547 -0.90 -42.47 2.61
N TYR A 548 -0.18 -41.54 1.96
CA TYR A 548 0.27 -40.30 2.60
C TYR A 548 -0.90 -39.44 3.09
N MET A 549 -1.92 -39.24 2.24
CA MET A 549 -3.10 -38.46 2.60
C MET A 549 -3.91 -39.12 3.73
N ALA A 550 -4.01 -40.45 3.74
CA ALA A 550 -4.67 -41.19 4.81
C ALA A 550 -3.94 -41.07 6.17
N ALA A 551 -2.60 -40.95 6.14
CA ALA A 551 -1.75 -40.78 7.31
C ALA A 551 -1.56 -39.32 7.75
N ALA A 552 -2.16 -38.33 7.06
CA ALA A 552 -1.90 -36.91 7.28
C ALA A 552 -2.18 -36.43 8.73
N GLY A 553 -3.12 -37.08 9.43
CA GLY A 553 -3.45 -36.79 10.82
C GLY A 553 -2.60 -37.53 11.87
N ASP A 554 -1.75 -38.47 11.47
CA ASP A 554 -0.98 -39.31 12.40
C ASP A 554 0.27 -38.58 12.91
N PRO A 555 0.35 -38.21 14.20
CA PRO A 555 1.53 -37.55 14.75
C PRO A 555 2.80 -38.42 14.75
N ALA A 556 2.68 -39.75 14.61
CA ALA A 556 3.81 -40.66 14.53
C ALA A 556 4.42 -40.73 13.12
N ASP A 557 3.69 -40.30 12.07
CA ASP A 557 4.23 -40.26 10.71
C ASP A 557 5.12 -39.01 10.54
N PRO A 558 6.42 -39.18 10.23
CA PRO A 558 7.33 -38.04 10.04
C PRO A 558 6.88 -37.09 8.90
N ARG A 559 6.14 -37.59 7.91
CA ARG A 559 5.59 -36.81 6.81
C ARG A 559 4.43 -35.92 7.27
N ALA A 560 3.58 -36.43 8.16
CA ALA A 560 2.50 -35.66 8.76
C ALA A 560 3.05 -34.58 9.71
N ALA A 561 4.06 -34.91 10.51
CA ALA A 561 4.76 -33.95 11.36
C ALA A 561 5.42 -32.82 10.53
N LEU A 562 6.08 -33.16 9.42
CA LEU A 562 6.60 -32.17 8.47
C LEU A 562 5.47 -31.29 7.92
N SER A 563 4.36 -31.90 7.48
CA SER A 563 3.23 -31.17 6.90
C SER A 563 2.64 -30.16 7.87
N ARG A 564 2.43 -30.55 9.13
CA ARG A 564 1.95 -29.67 10.20
C ARG A 564 2.90 -28.52 10.46
N ARG A 565 4.21 -28.79 10.57
CA ARG A 565 5.22 -27.74 10.77
C ARG A 565 5.22 -26.73 9.61
N VAL A 566 5.19 -27.21 8.37
CA VAL A 566 5.13 -26.33 7.20
C VAL A 566 3.84 -25.51 7.19
N ALA A 567 2.71 -26.11 7.52
CA ALA A 567 1.42 -25.42 7.60
C ALA A 567 1.42 -24.32 8.68
N GLU A 568 2.01 -24.57 9.84
CA GLU A 568 2.16 -23.58 10.93
C GLU A 568 3.13 -22.44 10.53
N GLU A 569 4.29 -22.77 9.96
CA GLU A 569 5.31 -21.80 9.56
C GLU A 569 4.82 -20.88 8.41
N ARG A 570 4.07 -21.45 7.47
CA ARG A 570 3.52 -20.74 6.29
C ARG A 570 2.12 -20.18 6.54
N ARG A 571 1.50 -20.54 7.67
CA ARG A 571 0.13 -20.18 8.05
C ARG A 571 -0.89 -20.51 6.96
N PHE A 572 -0.94 -21.77 6.52
CA PHE A 572 -1.89 -22.16 5.48
C PHE A 572 -3.33 -21.82 5.86
N LEU A 573 -4.08 -21.28 4.90
CA LEU A 573 -5.48 -20.92 5.06
C LEU A 573 -6.35 -21.61 4.01
N HIS A 574 -7.09 -22.63 4.45
CA HIS A 574 -8.08 -23.32 3.63
C HIS A 574 -9.42 -22.60 3.71
N TRP A 575 -9.74 -21.75 2.72
CA TRP A 575 -10.95 -20.90 2.71
C TRP A 575 -12.25 -21.66 3.01
N GLU A 576 -12.41 -22.85 2.46
CA GLU A 576 -13.60 -23.70 2.68
C GLU A 576 -13.72 -24.21 4.12
N LEU A 577 -12.61 -24.38 4.86
CA LEU A 577 -12.59 -24.76 6.27
C LEU A 577 -12.62 -23.56 7.21
N ALA A 578 -12.01 -22.45 6.80
CA ALA A 578 -11.98 -21.21 7.56
C ALA A 578 -13.40 -20.62 7.70
N PHE A 579 -14.20 -20.72 6.62
CA PHE A 579 -15.55 -20.15 6.51
C PHE A 579 -16.57 -21.15 5.94
N PRO A 580 -16.84 -22.28 6.63
CA PRO A 580 -17.71 -23.34 6.11
C PRO A 580 -19.13 -22.83 5.84
N GLY A 581 -19.67 -21.96 6.71
CA GLY A 581 -20.98 -21.35 6.53
C GLY A 581 -21.12 -20.43 5.29
N ILE A 582 -20.02 -20.13 4.58
CA ILE A 582 -20.01 -19.39 3.32
C ILE A 582 -19.90 -20.34 2.12
N PHE A 583 -19.03 -21.34 2.21
CA PHE A 583 -18.73 -22.25 1.09
C PHE A 583 -19.61 -23.50 1.05
N GLU A 584 -20.42 -23.77 2.08
CA GLU A 584 -21.41 -24.86 2.11
C GLU A 584 -22.83 -24.41 1.73
N ARG A 585 -23.01 -23.11 1.43
CA ARG A 585 -24.27 -22.55 0.91
C ARG A 585 -24.58 -23.12 -0.48
N PRO A 586 -25.86 -23.11 -0.94
CA PRO A 586 -26.22 -23.52 -2.30
C PRO A 586 -25.45 -22.77 -3.38
N GLU A 587 -25.26 -21.46 -3.20
CA GLU A 587 -24.35 -20.63 -3.99
C GLU A 587 -23.12 -20.29 -3.12
N PRO A 588 -22.01 -21.04 -3.27
CA PRO A 588 -20.84 -20.83 -2.42
C PRO A 588 -20.11 -19.53 -2.77
N GLY A 589 -19.61 -18.85 -1.74
CA GLY A 589 -18.80 -17.63 -1.86
C GLY A 589 -19.41 -16.41 -1.18
N PHE A 590 -18.61 -15.35 -1.07
CA PHE A 590 -19.01 -14.10 -0.42
C PHE A 590 -19.90 -13.25 -1.32
N ASP A 591 -20.78 -12.45 -0.71
CA ASP A 591 -21.61 -11.44 -1.38
C ASP A 591 -20.77 -10.26 -1.82
N ALA A 592 -19.78 -9.87 -1.01
CA ALA A 592 -18.81 -8.86 -1.37
C ALA A 592 -17.40 -9.23 -0.89
N VAL A 593 -16.39 -8.85 -1.66
CA VAL A 593 -14.99 -8.87 -1.25
C VAL A 593 -14.44 -7.45 -1.40
N ILE A 594 -13.94 -6.89 -0.32
CA ILE A 594 -13.41 -5.52 -0.24
C ILE A 594 -11.98 -5.55 0.30
N GLY A 595 -11.20 -4.49 0.12
CA GLY A 595 -9.91 -4.36 0.80
C GLY A 595 -8.84 -3.58 0.04
N ASN A 596 -7.68 -3.43 0.67
CA ASN A 596 -6.46 -2.92 0.05
C ASN A 596 -5.36 -3.99 0.12
N PRO A 597 -5.25 -4.88 -0.88
CA PRO A 597 -4.23 -5.93 -0.86
C PRO A 597 -2.81 -5.33 -0.94
N PRO A 598 -1.79 -6.06 -0.47
CA PRO A 598 -0.42 -5.58 -0.46
C PRO A 598 0.17 -5.39 -1.87
N TRP A 599 0.81 -4.24 -2.12
CA TRP A 599 1.40 -3.90 -3.41
C TRP A 599 2.87 -4.30 -3.50
N VAL A 600 3.12 -5.53 -3.95
CA VAL A 600 4.47 -6.08 -4.11
C VAL A 600 4.68 -6.54 -5.55
N ALA A 601 5.71 -6.00 -6.21
CA ALA A 601 6.16 -6.46 -7.52
C ALA A 601 7.38 -7.37 -7.39
N TYR A 602 7.44 -8.44 -8.17
CA TYR A 602 8.57 -9.39 -8.22
C TYR A 602 9.41 -9.23 -9.50
N VAL A 603 9.12 -8.21 -10.30
CA VAL A 603 9.87 -7.87 -11.53
C VAL A 603 10.06 -6.35 -11.64
N GLY A 604 11.12 -5.93 -12.33
CA GLY A 604 11.46 -4.52 -12.53
C GLY A 604 12.38 -3.94 -11.45
N ARG A 605 12.59 -2.61 -11.48
CA ARG A 605 13.58 -1.92 -10.60
C ARG A 605 13.23 -1.96 -9.11
N ALA A 606 11.95 -2.11 -8.79
CA ALA A 606 11.44 -2.22 -7.42
C ALA A 606 11.09 -3.68 -7.04
N ALA A 607 11.62 -4.66 -7.78
CA ALA A 607 11.34 -6.07 -7.54
C ALA A 607 11.79 -6.49 -6.15
N GLN A 608 10.92 -7.23 -5.48
CA GLN A 608 11.24 -7.87 -4.22
C GLN A 608 11.64 -9.32 -4.42
N PRO A 609 12.46 -9.89 -3.53
CA PRO A 609 12.74 -11.32 -3.55
C PRO A 609 11.46 -12.10 -3.25
N ILE A 610 11.35 -13.26 -3.88
CA ILE A 610 10.31 -14.25 -3.60
C ILE A 610 11.00 -15.61 -3.53
N GLU A 611 10.58 -16.41 -2.55
CA GLU A 611 11.15 -17.74 -2.37
C GLU A 611 10.84 -18.64 -3.58
N PRO A 612 11.80 -19.45 -4.06
CA PRO A 612 11.60 -20.31 -5.23
C PRO A 612 10.39 -21.23 -5.15
N GLN A 613 10.12 -21.84 -3.99
CA GLN A 613 8.96 -22.73 -3.81
C GLN A 613 7.63 -21.97 -3.90
N VAL A 614 7.54 -20.79 -3.27
CA VAL A 614 6.36 -19.91 -3.34
C VAL A 614 6.14 -19.39 -4.77
N PHE A 615 7.22 -18.96 -5.43
CA PHE A 615 7.19 -18.53 -6.82
C PHE A 615 6.65 -19.63 -7.74
N HIS A 616 7.17 -20.85 -7.58
CA HIS A 616 6.76 -22.00 -8.37
C HIS A 616 5.29 -22.36 -8.13
N LEU A 617 4.85 -22.39 -6.87
CA LEU A 617 3.45 -22.61 -6.52
C LEU A 617 2.52 -21.60 -7.20
N HIS A 618 2.82 -20.30 -7.09
CA HIS A 618 1.98 -19.26 -7.69
C HIS A 618 2.00 -19.30 -9.22
N LEU A 619 3.16 -19.60 -9.83
CA LEU A 619 3.29 -19.74 -11.27
C LEU A 619 2.43 -20.88 -11.81
N GLN A 620 2.30 -21.98 -11.06
CA GLN A 620 1.50 -23.14 -11.47
C GLN A 620 0.02 -23.00 -11.15
N ARG A 621 -0.33 -22.35 -10.02
CA ARG A 621 -1.72 -22.30 -9.53
C ARG A 621 -2.49 -21.03 -9.89
N SER A 622 -1.82 -19.96 -10.33
CA SER A 622 -2.49 -18.68 -10.59
C SER A 622 -2.15 -18.09 -11.96
N PRO A 623 -3.11 -18.01 -12.90
CA PRO A 623 -2.89 -17.38 -14.20
C PRO A 623 -2.56 -15.88 -14.09
N ALA A 624 -2.95 -15.22 -12.99
CA ALA A 624 -2.62 -13.83 -12.72
C ALA A 624 -1.13 -13.59 -12.41
N PHE A 625 -0.36 -14.65 -12.14
CA PHE A 625 1.07 -14.56 -11.82
C PHE A 625 1.98 -14.63 -13.06
N HIS A 626 1.43 -14.65 -14.27
CA HIS A 626 2.19 -14.51 -15.51
C HIS A 626 2.39 -13.02 -15.85
N GLY A 627 3.42 -12.68 -16.63
CA GLY A 627 3.71 -11.29 -17.02
C GLY A 627 4.37 -10.48 -15.90
N TYR A 628 3.79 -9.33 -15.54
CA TYR A 628 4.20 -8.54 -14.38
C TYR A 628 3.75 -9.22 -13.10
N ARG A 629 4.63 -10.08 -12.60
CA ARG A 629 4.41 -10.88 -11.40
C ARG A 629 4.30 -9.97 -10.19
N SER A 630 3.16 -10.02 -9.52
CA SER A 630 2.91 -9.22 -8.34
C SER A 630 1.95 -9.90 -7.36
N LEU A 631 2.08 -9.52 -6.09
CA LEU A 631 1.22 -10.00 -5.02
C LEU A 631 -0.20 -9.44 -5.15
N HIS A 632 -0.35 -8.14 -5.47
CA HIS A 632 -1.67 -7.54 -5.72
C HIS A 632 -2.38 -8.19 -6.91
N GLY A 633 -1.66 -8.67 -7.92
CA GLY A 633 -2.25 -9.41 -9.03
C GLY A 633 -2.81 -10.77 -8.61
N LEU A 634 -2.14 -11.47 -7.69
CA LEU A 634 -2.65 -12.70 -7.07
C LEU A 634 -3.91 -12.43 -6.25
N PHE A 635 -3.93 -11.34 -5.47
CA PHE A 635 -5.11 -10.94 -4.69
C PHE A 635 -6.30 -10.57 -5.56
N VAL A 636 -6.10 -9.87 -6.69
CA VAL A 636 -7.16 -9.57 -7.65
C VAL A 636 -7.85 -10.86 -8.12
N HIS A 637 -7.08 -11.87 -8.52
CA HIS A 637 -7.64 -13.17 -8.93
C HIS A 637 -8.27 -13.94 -7.77
N ARG A 638 -7.61 -13.97 -6.60
CA ARG A 638 -8.12 -14.65 -5.40
C ARG A 638 -9.46 -14.04 -4.96
N ALA A 639 -9.53 -12.73 -4.79
CA ALA A 639 -10.73 -12.03 -4.37
C ALA A 639 -11.90 -12.26 -5.35
N ALA A 640 -11.64 -12.17 -6.66
CA ALA A 640 -12.62 -12.52 -7.68
C ALA A 640 -13.12 -13.97 -7.54
N SER A 641 -12.23 -14.92 -7.24
CA SER A 641 -12.56 -16.35 -7.08
C SER A 641 -13.43 -16.65 -5.84
N LEU A 642 -13.31 -15.85 -4.79
CA LEU A 642 -14.03 -16.03 -3.52
C LEU A 642 -15.50 -15.56 -3.57
N LEU A 643 -15.87 -14.80 -4.59
CA LEU A 643 -17.24 -14.30 -4.77
C LEU A 643 -18.19 -15.39 -5.27
N ARG A 644 -19.42 -15.40 -4.74
CA ARG A 644 -20.52 -16.14 -5.35
C ARG A 644 -20.96 -15.47 -6.66
N PRO A 645 -21.68 -16.16 -7.56
CA PRO A 645 -22.28 -15.52 -8.74
C PRO A 645 -23.09 -14.26 -8.36
N GLY A 646 -22.84 -13.16 -9.06
CA GLY A 646 -23.40 -11.85 -8.75
C GLY A 646 -22.74 -11.12 -7.56
N GLY A 647 -21.81 -11.72 -6.82
CA GLY A 647 -21.09 -11.02 -5.76
C GLY A 647 -20.30 -9.82 -6.29
N ARG A 648 -19.95 -8.88 -5.41
CA ARG A 648 -19.28 -7.61 -5.76
C ARG A 648 -17.84 -7.54 -5.26
N LEU A 649 -16.94 -7.05 -6.08
CA LEU A 649 -15.54 -6.83 -5.74
C LEU A 649 -15.27 -5.33 -5.59
N GLY A 650 -14.51 -4.95 -4.57
CA GLY A 650 -14.04 -3.58 -4.35
C GLY A 650 -12.63 -3.53 -3.76
N LEU A 651 -11.60 -3.46 -4.61
CA LEU A 651 -10.21 -3.45 -4.16
C LEU A 651 -9.49 -2.14 -4.47
N VAL A 652 -8.61 -1.70 -3.58
CA VAL A 652 -7.67 -0.60 -3.88
C VAL A 652 -6.37 -1.17 -4.44
N ILE A 653 -6.06 -0.86 -5.71
CA ILE A 653 -4.89 -1.40 -6.41
C ILE A 653 -4.15 -0.35 -7.22
N PRO A 654 -2.87 -0.57 -7.59
CA PRO A 654 -2.15 0.35 -8.45
C PRO A 654 -2.86 0.55 -9.79
N THR A 655 -2.97 1.80 -10.22
CA THR A 655 -3.60 2.17 -11.51
C THR A 655 -2.90 1.56 -12.71
N SER A 656 -1.61 1.21 -12.59
CA SER A 656 -0.84 0.52 -13.64
C SER A 656 -1.40 -0.85 -14.02
N VAL A 657 -2.17 -1.50 -13.14
CA VAL A 657 -2.83 -2.78 -13.44
C VAL A 657 -3.89 -2.61 -14.53
N ALA A 658 -4.53 -1.44 -14.59
CA ALA A 658 -5.60 -1.16 -15.53
C ALA A 658 -5.16 -1.20 -16.98
N ASP A 659 -3.95 -0.72 -17.32
CA ASP A 659 -3.57 -0.45 -18.71
C ASP A 659 -2.24 -1.05 -19.16
N LEU A 660 -1.25 -1.23 -18.27
CA LEU A 660 0.05 -1.73 -18.70
C LEU A 660 -0.05 -3.16 -19.24
N ALA A 661 0.61 -3.40 -20.38
CA ALA A 661 0.58 -4.68 -21.08
C ALA A 661 1.09 -5.85 -20.21
N GLY A 662 2.06 -5.59 -19.34
CA GLY A 662 2.60 -6.59 -18.41
C GLY A 662 1.55 -7.15 -17.45
N TYR A 663 0.52 -6.39 -17.09
CA TYR A 663 -0.60 -6.86 -16.25
C TYR A 663 -1.74 -7.52 -17.04
N GLY A 664 -1.59 -7.71 -18.36
CA GLY A 664 -2.56 -8.41 -19.19
C GLY A 664 -3.00 -9.78 -18.64
N PRO A 665 -2.10 -10.63 -18.11
CA PRO A 665 -2.49 -11.89 -17.47
C PRO A 665 -3.35 -11.72 -16.22
N THR A 666 -3.04 -10.74 -15.37
CA THR A 666 -3.86 -10.38 -14.19
C THR A 666 -5.28 -9.97 -14.61
N ARG A 667 -5.39 -9.09 -15.61
CA ARG A 667 -6.71 -8.67 -16.13
C ARG A 667 -7.51 -9.83 -16.71
N ARG A 668 -6.89 -10.73 -17.49
CA ARG A 668 -7.57 -11.92 -18.01
C ARG A 668 -8.05 -12.86 -16.91
N ALA A 669 -7.23 -13.10 -15.89
CA ALA A 669 -7.60 -13.96 -14.77
C ALA A 669 -8.82 -13.39 -14.00
N HIS A 670 -8.86 -12.06 -13.84
CA HIS A 670 -10.03 -11.37 -13.29
C HIS A 670 -11.25 -11.44 -14.22
N ASP A 671 -11.09 -11.05 -15.49
CA ASP A 671 -12.18 -10.88 -16.45
C ASP A 671 -12.84 -12.21 -16.87
N ALA A 672 -12.16 -13.34 -16.62
CA ALA A 672 -12.70 -14.69 -16.71
C ALA A 672 -13.74 -15.00 -15.62
N LEU A 673 -13.73 -14.25 -14.51
CA LEU A 673 -14.62 -14.44 -13.35
C LEU A 673 -15.58 -13.27 -13.17
N CYS A 674 -15.13 -12.04 -13.43
CA CYS A 674 -15.85 -10.82 -13.11
C CYS A 674 -15.98 -9.89 -14.33
N ALA A 675 -16.98 -9.01 -14.30
CA ALA A 675 -17.12 -7.89 -15.22
C ALA A 675 -16.82 -6.59 -14.46
N VAL A 676 -15.84 -5.84 -14.93
CA VAL A 676 -15.44 -4.55 -14.37
C VAL A 676 -16.51 -3.50 -14.63
N ASP A 677 -16.72 -2.62 -13.66
CA ASP A 677 -17.64 -1.47 -13.79
C ASP A 677 -17.11 -0.46 -14.82
N PRO A 678 -17.98 0.29 -15.51
CA PRO A 678 -17.56 1.21 -16.57
C PRO A 678 -16.79 2.44 -16.07
N ASP A 679 -16.82 2.76 -14.77
CA ASP A 679 -16.22 3.97 -14.19
C ASP A 679 -15.44 3.66 -12.90
N LEU A 680 -14.17 3.25 -13.04
CA LEU A 680 -13.32 2.91 -11.89
C LEU A 680 -12.70 4.16 -11.23
N PRO A 681 -12.97 4.47 -9.95
CA PRO A 681 -12.44 5.68 -9.32
C PRO A 681 -10.90 5.67 -9.25
N SER A 682 -10.26 6.79 -9.58
CA SER A 682 -8.81 7.00 -9.46
C SER A 682 -8.52 7.96 -8.29
N PHE A 683 -7.56 7.60 -7.43
CA PHE A 683 -7.24 8.36 -6.21
C PHE A 683 -5.93 9.16 -6.32
N GLY A 684 -5.20 9.05 -7.44
CA GLY A 684 -3.98 9.85 -7.68
C GLY A 684 -2.75 9.36 -6.92
N SER A 685 -1.64 10.09 -7.05
CA SER A 685 -0.32 9.72 -6.52
C SER A 685 -0.09 10.05 -5.04
N ASP A 686 -0.95 10.84 -4.42
CA ASP A 686 -0.83 11.27 -3.02
C ASP A 686 -1.91 10.64 -2.12
N ALA A 687 -2.54 9.56 -2.62
CA ALA A 687 -3.57 8.82 -1.91
C ALA A 687 -3.09 8.22 -0.58
N PHE A 688 -1.79 7.95 -0.45
CA PHE A 688 -1.19 7.42 0.78
C PHE A 688 0.05 8.24 1.15
N GLU A 689 0.19 8.57 2.43
CA GLU A 689 1.33 9.36 2.94
C GLU A 689 2.66 8.66 2.62
N GLY A 690 3.51 9.32 1.81
CA GLY A 690 4.85 8.82 1.47
C GLY A 690 4.87 7.74 0.37
N VAL A 691 3.76 7.49 -0.33
CA VAL A 691 3.67 6.57 -1.46
C VAL A 691 3.32 7.35 -2.72
N PHE A 692 4.25 7.44 -3.67
CA PHE A 692 4.03 8.16 -4.92
C PHE A 692 3.31 7.35 -6.00
N GLN A 693 3.08 6.05 -5.78
CA GLN A 693 2.46 5.15 -6.74
C GLN A 693 0.95 5.42 -6.79
N PRO A 694 0.38 5.88 -7.93
CA PRO A 694 -1.05 6.14 -7.99
C PRO A 694 -1.89 4.88 -7.93
N CYS A 695 -3.11 4.99 -7.39
CA CYS A 695 -4.04 3.88 -7.22
C CYS A 695 -5.48 4.19 -7.65
N MET A 696 -6.28 3.13 -7.75
CA MET A 696 -7.68 3.14 -8.15
C MET A 696 -8.49 2.17 -7.29
N GLY A 697 -9.82 2.35 -7.29
CA GLY A 697 -10.76 1.33 -6.84
C GLY A 697 -11.15 0.42 -8.00
N LEU A 698 -10.74 -0.85 -7.97
CA LEU A 698 -11.25 -1.90 -8.84
C LEU A 698 -12.62 -2.35 -8.33
N LEU A 699 -13.67 -1.99 -9.07
CA LEU A 699 -15.06 -2.34 -8.82
C LEU A 699 -15.53 -3.32 -9.89
N SER A 700 -16.08 -4.47 -9.50
CA SER A 700 -16.56 -5.46 -10.47
C SER A 700 -17.67 -6.36 -9.91
N THR A 701 -18.43 -7.00 -10.80
CA THR A 701 -19.44 -8.01 -10.46
C THR A 701 -18.97 -9.39 -10.90
N ARG A 702 -19.05 -10.39 -10.02
CA ARG A 702 -18.87 -11.80 -10.38
C ARG A 702 -19.95 -12.21 -11.37
N VAL A 703 -19.54 -12.64 -12.56
CA VAL A 703 -20.46 -13.13 -13.58
C VAL A 703 -20.46 -14.65 -13.56
N ALA A 704 -21.59 -15.26 -13.97
CA ALA A 704 -21.55 -16.66 -14.37
C ALA A 704 -20.57 -16.78 -15.55
N PRO A 705 -19.73 -17.83 -15.61
CA PRO A 705 -18.72 -17.95 -16.65
C PRO A 705 -19.37 -17.90 -18.04
N ALA A 706 -19.18 -16.78 -18.73
CA ALA A 706 -19.53 -16.63 -20.14
C ALA A 706 -18.27 -16.85 -20.99
N LEU A 707 -18.49 -17.21 -22.26
CA LEU A 707 -17.51 -17.53 -23.29
C LEU A 707 -16.24 -16.64 -23.27
N PRO A 708 -15.09 -17.14 -23.77
CA PRO A 708 -13.81 -16.43 -23.73
C PRO A 708 -13.94 -14.98 -24.20
N ARG A 709 -13.69 -14.03 -23.30
CA ARG A 709 -13.64 -12.61 -23.66
C ARG A 709 -12.34 -12.34 -24.44
N PRO A 710 -12.37 -11.54 -25.53
CA PRO A 710 -11.17 -11.22 -26.31
C PRO A 710 -10.16 -10.41 -25.50
N ALA A 711 -8.97 -10.19 -26.08
CA ALA A 711 -7.74 -9.62 -25.51
C ALA A 711 -7.91 -8.66 -24.33
N ALA A 712 -6.99 -8.74 -23.35
CA ALA A 712 -6.94 -7.99 -22.08
C ALA A 712 -7.01 -6.46 -22.25
N ALA A 713 -8.21 -5.97 -22.56
CA ALA A 713 -8.48 -4.56 -22.77
C ALA A 713 -8.09 -3.78 -21.51
N PRO A 714 -7.62 -2.54 -21.65
CA PRO A 714 -7.45 -1.68 -20.52
C PRO A 714 -8.76 -1.53 -19.74
N TRP A 715 -8.71 -1.55 -18.42
CA TRP A 715 -9.88 -1.27 -17.60
C TRP A 715 -10.19 0.24 -17.60
N PRO A 716 -11.48 0.64 -17.61
CA PRO A 716 -11.87 2.02 -17.79
C PRO A 716 -11.72 2.82 -16.49
N LEU A 717 -10.64 3.59 -16.39
CA LEU A 717 -10.43 4.53 -15.28
C LEU A 717 -11.33 5.76 -15.41
N ALA A 718 -12.02 6.09 -14.32
CA ALA A 718 -12.78 7.31 -14.16
C ALA A 718 -11.89 8.53 -14.38
N ARG A 719 -12.41 9.47 -15.16
CA ARG A 719 -11.81 10.78 -15.41
C ARG A 719 -12.67 11.89 -14.84
N SER A 720 -13.02 11.74 -13.56
CA SER A 720 -13.77 12.75 -12.80
C SER A 720 -13.00 14.05 -12.64
N ASP A 721 -11.67 14.03 -12.82
CA ASP A 721 -10.82 15.21 -12.93
C ASP A 721 -11.13 16.08 -14.16
N LEU A 722 -11.85 15.53 -15.15
CA LEU A 722 -12.18 16.23 -16.39
C LEU A 722 -13.63 16.73 -16.39
N ASP A 723 -13.79 17.97 -16.84
CA ASP A 723 -15.10 18.50 -17.20
C ASP A 723 -15.72 17.75 -18.41
N VAL A 724 -17.01 17.99 -18.66
CA VAL A 724 -17.77 17.30 -19.71
C VAL A 724 -17.17 17.55 -21.09
N VAL A 725 -16.69 18.77 -21.37
CA VAL A 725 -16.09 19.16 -22.65
C VAL A 725 -14.80 18.38 -22.88
N SER A 726 -13.94 18.32 -21.86
CA SER A 726 -12.66 17.62 -21.88
C SER A 726 -12.82 16.12 -22.08
N ARG A 727 -13.82 15.50 -21.43
CA ARG A 727 -14.13 14.07 -21.63
C ARG A 727 -14.58 13.79 -23.07
N ARG A 728 -15.56 14.55 -23.56
CA ARG A 728 -16.07 14.42 -24.93
C ARG A 728 -14.96 14.61 -25.97
N LEU A 729 -14.12 15.63 -25.78
CA LEU A 729 -12.98 15.90 -26.67
C LEU A 729 -11.95 14.76 -26.64
N LEU A 730 -11.61 14.25 -25.45
CA LEU A 730 -10.65 13.15 -25.30
C LEU A 730 -11.14 11.88 -26.01
N GLU A 731 -12.42 11.53 -25.83
CA GLU A 731 -13.05 10.38 -26.49
C GLU A 731 -13.06 10.55 -28.02
N ARG A 732 -13.52 11.72 -28.50
CA ARG A 732 -13.57 12.04 -29.92
C ARG A 732 -12.20 11.95 -30.59
N LEU A 733 -11.18 12.57 -29.98
CA LEU A 733 -9.82 12.51 -30.50
C LEU A 733 -9.24 11.11 -30.40
N GLY A 734 -9.54 10.37 -29.32
CA GLY A 734 -9.09 8.99 -29.14
C GLY A 734 -9.68 8.00 -30.15
N ALA A 735 -10.81 8.34 -30.80
CA ALA A 735 -11.43 7.54 -31.85
C ALA A 735 -10.83 7.81 -33.25
N LEU A 736 -9.99 8.83 -33.41
CA LEU A 736 -9.30 9.10 -34.67
C LEU A 736 -8.21 8.04 -34.94
N ARG A 737 -7.87 7.87 -36.22
CA ARG A 737 -6.73 7.00 -36.58
C ARG A 737 -5.44 7.60 -36.00
N PRO A 738 -4.53 6.79 -35.47
CA PRO A 738 -3.25 7.29 -35.00
C PRO A 738 -2.34 7.72 -36.16
N LEU A 739 -1.34 8.55 -35.86
CA LEU A 739 -0.22 8.84 -36.76
C LEU A 739 0.49 7.55 -37.20
N PRO A 740 1.03 7.49 -38.43
CA PRO A 740 1.78 6.34 -38.90
C PRO A 740 2.90 5.94 -37.93
N ALA A 741 2.92 4.67 -37.50
CA ALA A 741 3.86 4.20 -36.49
C ALA A 741 5.34 4.32 -36.91
N ALA A 742 5.59 4.35 -38.22
CA ALA A 742 6.90 4.51 -38.84
C ALA A 742 7.54 5.90 -38.61
N LEU A 743 6.72 6.92 -38.28
CA LEU A 743 7.21 8.26 -37.95
C LEU A 743 8.00 8.30 -36.62
N PHE A 744 7.96 7.23 -35.81
CA PHE A 744 8.57 7.22 -34.48
C PHE A 744 9.41 5.97 -34.22
N GLY A 745 10.57 6.16 -33.58
CA GLY A 745 11.48 5.06 -33.23
C GLY A 745 12.34 5.27 -31.98
N GLU A 746 12.76 4.17 -31.37
CA GLU A 746 13.71 4.15 -30.25
C GLU A 746 15.14 4.00 -30.81
N ARG A 747 15.77 5.14 -31.12
CA ARG A 747 17.13 5.16 -31.70
C ARG A 747 18.23 5.55 -30.72
N GLY A 748 17.88 6.09 -29.55
CA GLY A 748 18.85 6.55 -28.57
C GLY A 748 19.79 5.45 -28.06
N PHE A 749 21.03 5.83 -27.79
CA PHE A 749 22.05 4.95 -27.22
C PHE A 749 21.65 4.54 -25.79
N GLN A 750 21.52 3.23 -25.56
CA GLN A 750 21.15 2.66 -24.27
C GLN A 750 22.39 2.59 -23.37
N THR A 751 22.45 3.47 -22.37
CA THR A 751 23.57 3.54 -21.43
C THR A 751 23.32 2.62 -20.22
N THR A 752 24.29 1.76 -19.90
CA THR A 752 24.33 0.98 -18.66
C THR A 752 25.04 1.75 -17.54
N ALA A 753 25.08 1.22 -16.31
CA ALA A 753 25.84 1.82 -15.21
C ALA A 753 27.34 1.90 -15.52
N GLU A 754 27.88 0.89 -16.22
CA GLU A 754 29.28 0.84 -16.67
C GLU A 754 29.61 1.84 -17.79
N ASP A 755 28.59 2.38 -18.46
CA ASP A 755 28.76 3.41 -19.49
C ASP A 755 28.89 4.82 -18.91
N ALA A 756 28.61 5.01 -17.61
CA ALA A 756 28.74 6.30 -16.96
C ALA A 756 30.19 6.82 -17.02
N GLU A 757 31.17 5.92 -16.92
CA GLU A 757 32.60 6.25 -17.05
C GLU A 757 33.01 6.53 -18.50
N ARG A 758 32.18 6.18 -19.49
CA ARG A 758 32.46 6.33 -20.93
C ARG A 758 31.85 7.60 -21.52
N ILE A 759 31.07 8.34 -20.72
CA ILE A 759 30.40 9.58 -21.10
C ILE A 759 30.79 10.67 -20.10
N ARG A 760 31.38 11.75 -20.59
CA ARG A 760 31.84 12.86 -19.76
C ARG A 760 31.09 14.13 -20.09
N ARG A 761 30.67 14.86 -19.07
CA ARG A 761 30.18 16.24 -19.21
C ARG A 761 31.38 17.17 -19.39
N ALA A 762 31.39 17.96 -20.46
CA ALA A 762 32.46 18.92 -20.77
C ALA A 762 31.92 20.05 -21.66
N ASP A 763 32.62 21.18 -21.68
CA ASP A 763 32.28 22.31 -22.56
C ASP A 763 32.80 22.10 -24.00
N ALA A 764 33.85 21.26 -24.16
CA ALA A 764 34.48 20.96 -25.44
C ALA A 764 34.94 19.48 -25.50
N PRO A 765 35.05 18.89 -26.71
CA PRO A 765 35.55 17.52 -26.87
C PRO A 765 37.02 17.41 -26.46
N ALA A 766 37.38 16.33 -25.74
CA ALA A 766 38.75 16.05 -25.32
C ALA A 766 39.02 14.54 -25.32
N PRO A 767 40.16 14.04 -25.84
CA PRO A 767 40.45 12.61 -25.87
C PRO A 767 40.34 11.95 -24.47
N PRO A 768 39.71 10.76 -24.36
CA PRO A 768 39.09 9.97 -25.43
C PRO A 768 37.64 10.39 -25.78
N TYR A 769 37.02 11.28 -25.00
CA TYR A 769 35.64 11.78 -25.15
C TYR A 769 35.51 12.84 -26.25
N THR A 770 35.50 12.38 -27.51
CA THR A 770 35.50 13.25 -28.69
C THR A 770 34.17 13.30 -29.43
N CYS A 771 33.29 12.33 -29.22
CA CYS A 771 32.01 12.26 -29.93
C CYS A 771 30.91 12.96 -29.13
N PRO A 772 30.31 14.06 -29.61
CA PRO A 772 29.19 14.70 -28.90
C PRO A 772 27.99 13.75 -28.83
N ILE A 773 27.27 13.78 -27.71
CA ILE A 773 26.05 13.03 -27.52
C ILE A 773 25.01 13.85 -26.76
N ARG A 774 23.80 13.95 -27.32
CA ARG A 774 22.69 14.70 -26.73
C ARG A 774 21.94 13.89 -25.68
N GLU A 775 21.35 14.57 -24.72
CA GLU A 775 20.39 13.98 -23.78
C GLU A 775 19.09 14.79 -23.73
N GLY A 776 18.05 14.26 -23.09
CA GLY A 776 16.72 14.86 -23.10
C GLY A 776 16.65 16.32 -22.60
N THR A 777 17.58 16.78 -21.77
CA THR A 777 17.66 18.18 -21.32
C THR A 777 18.16 19.13 -22.42
N ASP A 778 18.85 18.61 -23.44
CA ASP A 778 19.29 19.36 -24.61
C ASP A 778 18.15 19.62 -25.61
N VAL A 779 16.99 18.99 -25.42
CA VAL A 779 15.81 19.16 -26.27
C VAL A 779 14.77 20.03 -25.57
N GLY A 780 14.59 21.24 -26.09
CA GLY A 780 13.52 22.17 -25.77
C GLY A 780 12.47 22.23 -26.88
N GLU A 781 11.44 23.04 -26.67
CA GLU A 781 10.41 23.29 -27.68
C GLU A 781 11.02 24.02 -28.88
N LEU A 782 11.09 23.35 -30.03
CA LEU A 782 11.76 23.84 -31.24
C LEU A 782 13.24 24.22 -31.01
N ILE A 783 13.85 23.74 -29.92
CA ILE A 783 15.22 24.09 -29.54
C ILE A 783 16.04 22.81 -29.37
N ALA A 784 17.05 22.63 -30.22
CA ALA A 784 18.14 21.69 -30.01
C ALA A 784 19.35 22.46 -29.46
N ARG A 785 19.61 22.36 -28.15
CA ARG A 785 20.73 23.05 -27.47
C ARG A 785 22.07 22.41 -27.82
N ALA A 786 23.20 23.05 -27.55
CA ALA A 786 24.49 22.37 -27.73
C ALA A 786 24.61 21.13 -26.81
N PRO A 787 25.17 20.00 -27.30
CA PRO A 787 25.39 18.82 -26.47
C PRO A 787 26.40 19.13 -25.36
N ARG A 788 26.06 18.72 -24.12
CA ARG A 788 26.91 18.92 -22.94
C ARG A 788 27.77 17.70 -22.58
N HIS A 789 27.55 16.59 -23.29
CA HIS A 789 28.19 15.32 -23.02
C HIS A 789 28.94 14.83 -24.26
N TYR A 790 30.07 14.17 -24.00
CA TYR A 790 30.92 13.57 -25.01
C TYR A 790 31.21 12.11 -24.63
N VAL A 791 31.15 11.22 -25.62
CA VAL A 791 31.37 9.77 -25.45
C VAL A 791 32.71 9.35 -26.04
N ASP A 792 33.40 8.45 -25.35
CA ASP A 792 34.51 7.69 -25.95
C ASP A 792 33.93 6.65 -26.92
N ARG A 793 33.93 7.01 -28.21
CA ARG A 793 33.40 6.15 -29.27
C ARG A 793 34.19 4.85 -29.45
N GLY A 794 35.48 4.84 -29.10
CA GLY A 794 36.32 3.63 -29.14
C GLY A 794 35.84 2.59 -28.13
N ALA A 795 35.51 3.03 -26.91
CA ALA A 795 35.04 2.18 -25.81
C ALA A 795 33.60 1.63 -25.99
N VAL A 796 32.83 2.14 -26.95
CA VAL A 796 31.43 1.73 -27.20
C VAL A 796 31.14 1.28 -28.64
N LYS A 797 32.18 1.15 -29.49
CA LYS A 797 32.07 0.95 -30.95
C LYS A 797 31.07 -0.13 -31.40
N GLY A 798 30.96 -1.25 -30.68
CA GLY A 798 30.05 -2.36 -31.03
C GLY A 798 28.57 -2.15 -30.66
N ARG A 799 28.25 -1.18 -29.79
CA ARG A 799 26.88 -0.82 -29.36
C ARG A 799 26.41 0.53 -29.90
N PHE A 800 27.33 1.29 -30.50
CA PHE A 800 27.04 2.60 -31.06
C PHE A 800 26.52 2.48 -32.49
N ARG A 801 25.45 3.19 -32.83
CA ARG A 801 24.89 3.15 -34.19
C ARG A 801 25.83 3.80 -35.21
N LYS A 802 25.64 3.46 -36.49
CA LYS A 802 26.36 4.07 -37.61
C LYS A 802 25.92 5.54 -37.79
N ASP A 803 26.81 6.39 -38.29
CA ASP A 803 26.50 7.82 -38.51
C ASP A 803 25.33 8.04 -39.46
N ALA A 804 25.18 7.18 -40.47
CA ALA A 804 24.03 7.23 -41.38
C ALA A 804 22.69 7.01 -40.66
N GLU A 805 22.65 6.19 -39.60
CA GLU A 805 21.44 5.97 -38.82
C GLU A 805 21.09 7.18 -37.95
N TRP A 806 22.09 7.90 -37.44
CA TRP A 806 21.87 9.16 -36.71
C TRP A 806 21.36 10.26 -37.64
N ARG A 807 21.96 10.41 -38.82
CA ARG A 807 21.53 11.38 -39.84
C ARG A 807 20.15 11.09 -40.43
N ALA A 808 19.67 9.85 -40.35
CA ALA A 808 18.32 9.49 -40.79
C ALA A 808 17.22 10.01 -39.85
N VAL A 809 17.56 10.35 -38.60
CA VAL A 809 16.63 10.95 -37.65
C VAL A 809 16.38 12.40 -38.05
N ARG A 810 15.10 12.79 -38.14
CA ARG A 810 14.71 14.15 -38.54
C ARG A 810 14.29 15.02 -37.36
N LEU A 811 13.71 14.42 -36.32
CA LEU A 811 13.31 15.11 -35.10
C LEU A 811 13.87 14.43 -33.84
N LEU A 812 14.21 15.25 -32.86
CA LEU A 812 14.55 14.84 -31.50
C LEU A 812 13.33 15.07 -30.60
N ILE A 813 12.86 14.03 -29.91
CA ILE A 813 11.66 14.11 -29.05
C ILE A 813 12.04 13.72 -27.63
N ARG A 814 11.84 14.62 -26.66
CA ARG A 814 12.23 14.40 -25.26
C ARG A 814 11.36 13.33 -24.59
N GLN A 815 11.98 12.32 -23.96
CA GLN A 815 11.23 11.28 -23.21
C GLN A 815 10.76 11.77 -21.84
N THR A 816 11.65 12.33 -21.02
CA THR A 816 11.29 12.81 -19.68
C THR A 816 10.59 14.16 -19.77
N ALA A 817 9.31 14.14 -20.12
CA ALA A 817 8.44 15.29 -20.30
C ALA A 817 6.96 14.92 -20.03
N ARG A 818 6.15 15.91 -19.64
CA ARG A 818 4.69 15.77 -19.43
C ARG A 818 3.91 15.60 -20.73
N TYR A 819 4.48 16.02 -21.84
CA TYR A 819 3.89 15.98 -23.16
C TYR A 819 5.02 16.05 -24.21
N PRO A 820 4.72 15.78 -25.49
CA PRO A 820 5.73 15.85 -26.54
C PRO A 820 6.40 17.23 -26.60
N ILE A 821 7.72 17.22 -26.55
CA ILE A 821 8.61 18.37 -26.78
C ILE A 821 9.58 17.93 -27.85
N ALA A 822 9.56 18.60 -29.00
CA ALA A 822 10.35 18.20 -30.16
C ALA A 822 11.17 19.36 -30.74
N ALA A 823 12.33 19.03 -31.31
CA ALA A 823 13.20 19.93 -32.05
C ALA A 823 13.72 19.24 -33.32
N LEU A 824 14.20 20.02 -34.29
CA LEU A 824 14.88 19.48 -35.48
C LEU A 824 16.16 18.73 -35.07
N SER A 825 16.46 17.64 -35.75
CA SER A 825 17.70 16.90 -35.57
C SER A 825 18.81 17.49 -36.43
N ASP A 826 20.00 17.62 -35.84
CA ASP A 826 21.25 17.94 -36.52
C ASP A 826 22.03 16.67 -36.95
N GLY A 827 21.43 15.49 -36.79
CA GLY A 827 22.05 14.20 -37.10
C GLY A 827 23.13 13.76 -36.10
N LEU A 828 23.28 14.45 -34.95
CA LEU A 828 24.21 14.03 -33.90
C LEU A 828 23.66 12.83 -33.11
N PRO A 829 24.55 12.00 -32.52
CA PRO A 829 24.14 10.94 -31.61
C PRO A 829 23.39 11.46 -30.38
N PHE A 830 22.49 10.64 -29.84
CA PHE A 830 21.73 10.96 -28.63
C PHE A 830 21.48 9.73 -27.75
N ARG A 831 21.24 9.97 -26.46
CA ARG A 831 20.95 8.96 -25.45
C ARG A 831 19.49 8.47 -25.51
N ASN A 832 19.22 7.35 -24.85
CA ASN A 832 17.88 6.80 -24.71
C ASN A 832 16.86 7.73 -24.03
N SER A 833 17.26 8.87 -23.45
CA SER A 833 16.35 9.92 -22.98
C SER A 833 15.68 10.75 -24.09
N ILE A 834 15.97 10.44 -25.36
CA ILE A 834 15.38 11.04 -26.57
C ILE A 834 14.82 9.94 -27.49
N LEU A 835 13.60 10.15 -28.00
CA LEU A 835 12.96 9.38 -29.07
C LEU A 835 13.24 10.04 -30.43
N ALA A 836 13.27 9.22 -31.49
CA ALA A 836 13.48 9.68 -32.86
C ALA A 836 12.15 9.91 -33.57
N GLY A 837 12.05 11.05 -34.27
CA GLY A 837 11.03 11.29 -35.29
C GLY A 837 11.59 11.19 -36.72
N PHE A 838 10.78 10.66 -37.62
CA PHE A 838 11.05 10.49 -39.05
C PHE A 838 10.00 11.22 -39.88
N CYS A 839 10.19 11.23 -41.20
CA CYS A 839 9.28 11.81 -42.17
C CYS A 839 8.81 10.78 -43.20
N ASP A 840 7.71 11.07 -43.87
CA ASP A 840 7.23 10.38 -45.07
C ASP A 840 6.67 11.40 -46.07
N ASP A 841 6.06 10.93 -47.16
CA ASP A 841 5.51 11.79 -48.22
C ASP A 841 4.36 12.68 -47.73
N THR A 842 3.73 12.34 -46.60
CA THR A 842 2.62 13.11 -46.00
C THR A 842 3.12 14.03 -44.89
N TRP A 843 3.99 13.52 -44.01
CA TRP A 843 4.51 14.20 -42.85
C TRP A 843 5.98 14.55 -43.04
N SER A 844 6.23 15.80 -43.43
CA SER A 844 7.58 16.36 -43.36
C SER A 844 8.04 16.53 -41.91
N GLU A 845 9.35 16.70 -41.71
CA GLU A 845 9.91 17.03 -40.41
C GLU A 845 9.38 18.34 -39.85
N PHE A 846 9.08 19.33 -40.69
CA PHE A 846 8.60 20.64 -40.29
C PHE A 846 7.13 20.60 -39.86
N ALA A 847 6.27 19.91 -40.61
CA ALA A 847 4.88 19.71 -40.21
C ALA A 847 4.80 18.91 -38.91
N LEU A 848 5.55 17.82 -38.80
CA LEU A 848 5.56 16.97 -37.61
C LEU A 848 6.13 17.73 -36.39
N LEU A 849 7.15 18.57 -36.57
CA LEU A 849 7.70 19.44 -35.52
C LEU A 849 6.62 20.35 -34.92
N CYS A 850 5.88 21.07 -35.76
CA CYS A 850 4.83 21.97 -35.31
C CYS A 850 3.65 21.20 -34.70
N TYR A 851 3.26 20.07 -35.30
CA TYR A 851 2.16 19.24 -34.80
C TYR A 851 2.42 18.74 -33.37
N LEU A 852 3.60 18.17 -33.12
CA LEU A 852 3.96 17.64 -31.80
C LEU A 852 4.08 18.73 -30.73
N ASN A 853 4.48 19.95 -31.11
CA ASN A 853 4.64 21.08 -30.19
C ASN A 853 3.37 21.92 -30.00
N SER A 854 2.29 21.61 -30.73
CA SER A 854 1.00 22.29 -30.62
C SER A 854 0.29 21.97 -29.30
N SER A 855 -0.45 22.94 -28.78
CA SER A 855 -1.22 22.81 -27.55
C SER A 855 -2.31 21.72 -27.64
N PRO A 856 -3.05 21.53 -28.75
CA PRO A 856 -4.02 20.42 -28.87
C PRO A 856 -3.41 19.03 -28.72
N VAL A 857 -2.26 18.76 -29.37
CA VAL A 857 -1.59 17.45 -29.28
C VAL A 857 -1.01 17.22 -27.90
N ARG A 858 -0.43 18.27 -27.29
CA ARG A 858 0.10 18.19 -25.92
C ARG A 858 -1.00 18.00 -24.89
N TRP A 859 -2.12 18.70 -25.03
CA TRP A 859 -3.32 18.53 -24.22
C TRP A 859 -3.82 17.09 -24.33
N TRP A 860 -3.94 16.57 -25.56
CA TRP A 860 -4.40 15.20 -25.77
C TRP A 860 -3.46 14.19 -25.11
N HIS A 861 -2.15 14.32 -25.29
CA HIS A 861 -1.18 13.42 -24.65
C HIS A 861 -1.26 13.50 -23.12
N TYR A 862 -1.17 14.72 -22.58
CA TYR A 862 -1.20 14.97 -21.15
C TYR A 862 -2.49 14.44 -20.52
N THR A 863 -3.62 14.61 -21.20
CA THR A 863 -4.93 14.19 -20.76
C THR A 863 -5.11 12.68 -20.97
N ARG A 864 -4.60 12.07 -22.03
CA ARG A 864 -4.79 10.64 -22.30
C ARG A 864 -3.94 9.76 -21.41
N HIS A 865 -2.66 10.08 -21.26
CA HIS A 865 -1.68 9.16 -20.69
C HIS A 865 -1.44 9.41 -19.21
N ARG A 866 -1.55 8.36 -18.40
CA ARG A 866 -1.28 8.42 -16.97
C ARG A 866 0.15 8.85 -16.65
N ASP A 867 1.13 8.32 -17.36
CA ASP A 867 2.56 8.64 -17.16
C ASP A 867 2.85 10.15 -17.31
N ALA A 868 2.03 10.90 -18.06
CA ALA A 868 2.19 12.35 -18.22
C ALA A 868 1.94 13.14 -16.92
N ARG A 869 1.22 12.54 -15.97
CA ARG A 869 0.72 13.17 -14.75
C ARG A 869 1.38 12.62 -13.47
N GLU A 870 2.36 11.72 -13.62
CA GLU A 870 3.09 11.16 -12.47
C GLU A 870 4.27 12.06 -12.05
N GLY A 871 4.85 11.77 -10.88
CA GLY A 871 5.97 12.54 -10.31
C GLY A 871 7.24 12.59 -11.18
N MET A 872 7.43 11.59 -12.05
CA MET A 872 8.48 11.60 -13.08
C MET A 872 7.86 11.33 -14.45
N PRO A 873 7.38 12.36 -15.15
CA PRO A 873 6.56 12.17 -16.34
C PRO A 873 7.38 11.67 -17.53
N GLN A 874 6.74 10.82 -18.36
CA GLN A 874 7.36 10.18 -19.51
C GLN A 874 6.48 10.21 -20.76
N VAL A 875 7.10 10.55 -21.90
CA VAL A 875 6.59 10.34 -23.26
C VAL A 875 7.20 9.04 -23.78
N LYS A 876 6.37 8.02 -23.97
CA LYS A 876 6.79 6.71 -24.49
C LYS A 876 6.53 6.63 -26.00
N ILE A 877 7.25 5.76 -26.70
CA ILE A 877 7.02 5.54 -28.13
C ILE A 877 5.57 5.12 -28.44
N ALA A 878 4.96 4.33 -27.56
CA ALA A 878 3.54 3.95 -27.68
C ALA A 878 2.59 5.15 -27.59
N HIS A 879 2.97 6.22 -26.87
CA HIS A 879 2.16 7.44 -26.79
C HIS A 879 2.22 8.20 -28.11
N LEU A 880 3.42 8.38 -28.67
CA LEU A 880 3.62 9.05 -29.96
C LEU A 880 2.86 8.34 -31.07
N ARG A 881 2.91 7.01 -31.09
CA ARG A 881 2.17 6.15 -32.04
C ARG A 881 0.66 6.10 -31.79
N ALA A 882 0.16 6.71 -30.72
CA ALA A 882 -1.26 6.83 -30.44
C ALA A 882 -1.78 8.25 -30.72
N ILE A 883 -0.91 9.22 -31.01
CA ILE A 883 -1.30 10.61 -31.30
C ILE A 883 -2.30 10.61 -32.48
N PRO A 884 -3.45 11.28 -32.35
CA PRO A 884 -4.46 11.31 -33.39
C PRO A 884 -3.92 12.00 -34.65
N ALA A 885 -4.18 11.39 -35.80
CA ALA A 885 -3.96 11.99 -37.11
C ALA A 885 -5.25 12.73 -37.56
N PRO A 886 -5.13 13.83 -38.33
CA PRO A 886 -6.28 14.46 -38.97
C PRO A 886 -6.98 13.49 -39.93
N ARG A 887 -8.27 13.71 -40.17
CA ARG A 887 -9.00 12.94 -41.18
C ARG A 887 -8.38 13.17 -42.57
N PRO A 888 -8.41 12.18 -43.49
CA PRO A 888 -7.81 12.32 -44.81
C PRO A 888 -8.28 13.55 -45.61
N ALA A 889 -9.55 13.96 -45.46
CA ALA A 889 -10.10 15.14 -46.11
C ALA A 889 -9.44 16.46 -45.67
N LEU A 890 -8.78 16.48 -44.50
CA LEU A 890 -8.09 17.63 -43.94
C LEU A 890 -6.56 17.53 -44.08
N ALA A 891 -6.05 16.52 -44.78
CA ALA A 891 -4.61 16.35 -45.01
C ALA A 891 -3.99 17.54 -45.76
N GLY A 892 -4.77 18.29 -46.55
CA GLY A 892 -4.32 19.52 -47.21
C GLY A 892 -3.83 20.61 -46.25
N LEU A 893 -4.28 20.60 -44.99
CA LEU A 893 -3.80 21.52 -43.95
C LEU A 893 -2.39 21.18 -43.44
N ILE A 894 -1.88 19.98 -43.73
CA ILE A 894 -0.50 19.60 -43.37
C ILE A 894 0.51 20.49 -44.11
N GLY A 895 0.21 20.91 -45.35
CA GLY A 895 1.06 21.84 -46.09
C GLY A 895 1.17 23.23 -45.44
N ALA A 896 0.09 23.72 -44.83
CA ALA A 896 0.12 24.97 -44.07
C ALA A 896 0.98 24.85 -42.81
N LEU A 897 0.92 23.69 -42.14
CA LEU A 897 1.75 23.39 -40.98
C LEU A 897 3.22 23.20 -41.34
N ASP A 898 3.52 22.61 -42.50
CA ASP A 898 4.87 22.50 -43.07
C ASP A 898 5.48 23.89 -43.30
N ALA A 899 4.73 24.80 -43.92
CA ALA A 899 5.18 26.18 -44.16
C ALA A 899 5.54 26.91 -42.86
N LEU A 900 4.69 26.79 -41.83
CA LEU A 900 4.98 27.33 -40.48
C LEU A 900 6.22 26.69 -39.87
N GLY A 901 6.38 25.38 -40.01
CA GLY A 901 7.55 24.68 -39.49
C GLY A 901 8.85 25.08 -40.19
N ARG A 902 8.82 25.36 -41.50
CA ARG A 902 9.97 25.88 -42.25
C ARG A 902 10.36 27.30 -41.81
N GLU A 903 9.38 28.12 -41.46
CA GLU A 903 9.60 29.46 -40.91
C GLU A 903 10.24 29.38 -39.51
N LEU A 904 9.69 28.53 -38.63
CA LEU A 904 9.99 28.56 -37.20
C LEU A 904 11.11 27.61 -36.77
N GLY A 905 11.19 26.43 -37.39
CA GLY A 905 12.11 25.36 -37.00
C GLY A 905 13.59 25.73 -37.13
N PRO A 906 14.07 26.22 -38.29
CA PRO A 906 15.48 26.57 -38.50
C PRO A 906 16.00 27.68 -37.57
N ALA A 907 15.12 28.56 -37.07
CA ALA A 907 15.50 29.62 -36.14
C ALA A 907 15.98 29.07 -34.78
N ASN A 908 15.56 27.84 -34.41
CA ASN A 908 15.98 27.16 -33.18
C ASN A 908 15.81 28.01 -31.90
N ALA A 909 14.77 28.86 -31.86
CA ALA A 909 14.58 29.91 -30.87
C ALA A 909 13.33 29.73 -29.98
N GLY A 910 12.59 28.63 -30.15
CA GLY A 910 11.31 28.38 -29.46
C GLY A 910 10.11 29.00 -30.16
N LEU A 911 8.91 28.87 -29.58
CA LEU A 911 7.68 29.49 -30.10
C LEU A 911 7.34 30.75 -29.32
N SER A 912 7.24 31.87 -30.03
CA SER A 912 6.60 33.08 -29.49
C SER A 912 5.10 32.83 -29.23
N ALA A 913 4.47 33.66 -28.40
CA ALA A 913 3.04 33.55 -28.14
C ALA A 913 2.20 33.66 -29.42
N GLU A 914 2.63 34.48 -30.39
CA GLU A 914 1.96 34.62 -31.69
C GLU A 914 2.16 33.41 -32.59
N ALA A 915 3.40 32.92 -32.71
CA ALA A 915 3.70 31.70 -33.48
C ALA A 915 2.95 30.49 -32.92
N ARG A 916 2.84 30.39 -31.59
CA ARG A 916 2.04 29.35 -30.92
C ARG A 916 0.57 29.43 -31.31
N ARG A 917 -0.05 30.62 -31.29
CA ARG A 917 -1.44 30.79 -31.75
C ARG A 917 -1.63 30.32 -33.19
N ARG A 918 -0.75 30.74 -34.11
CA ARG A 918 -0.79 30.31 -35.53
C ARG A 918 -0.72 28.79 -35.68
N VAL A 919 0.20 28.13 -34.97
CA VAL A 919 0.34 26.67 -34.99
C VAL A 919 -0.90 25.99 -34.37
N ASP A 920 -1.36 26.46 -33.22
CA ASP A 920 -2.49 25.90 -32.51
C ASP A 920 -3.79 26.03 -33.31
N ASP A 921 -4.01 27.14 -34.02
CA ASP A 921 -5.20 27.37 -34.85
C ASP A 921 -5.27 26.41 -36.05
N VAL A 922 -4.14 26.16 -36.71
CA VAL A 922 -4.04 25.18 -37.81
C VAL A 922 -4.32 23.79 -37.27
N VAL A 923 -3.67 23.38 -36.18
CA VAL A 923 -3.83 22.02 -35.62
C VAL A 923 -5.24 21.80 -35.06
N ALA A 924 -5.82 22.78 -34.38
CA ALA A 924 -7.19 22.68 -33.90
C ALA A 924 -8.20 22.57 -35.05
N SER A 925 -7.92 23.18 -36.20
CA SER A 925 -8.72 23.01 -37.42
C SER A 925 -8.55 21.64 -38.05
N MET A 926 -7.31 21.13 -38.08
CA MET A 926 -7.00 19.74 -38.49
C MET A 926 -7.71 18.68 -37.64
N LEU A 927 -7.93 18.99 -36.36
CA LEU A 927 -8.64 18.13 -35.39
C LEU A 927 -10.13 18.45 -35.25
N GLU A 928 -10.68 19.32 -36.11
CA GLU A 928 -12.09 19.72 -36.13
C GLU A 928 -12.60 20.16 -34.74
N MET A 929 -11.78 20.94 -34.02
CA MET A 929 -12.13 21.40 -32.68
C MET A 929 -13.12 22.56 -32.75
N THR A 930 -14.19 22.45 -31.97
CA THR A 930 -15.16 23.53 -31.72
C THR A 930 -14.52 24.67 -30.93
N GLU A 931 -15.15 25.84 -30.92
CA GLU A 931 -14.67 27.00 -30.15
C GLU A 931 -14.59 26.69 -28.64
N GLU A 932 -15.59 25.97 -28.11
CA GLU A 932 -15.61 25.51 -26.71
C GLU A 932 -14.42 24.60 -26.38
N GLU A 933 -14.11 23.65 -27.28
CA GLU A 933 -12.97 22.74 -27.15
C GLU A 933 -11.63 23.47 -27.27
N ARG A 934 -11.52 24.47 -28.16
CA ARG A 934 -10.32 25.32 -28.28
C ARG A 934 -10.08 26.12 -27.01
N ALA A 935 -11.13 26.72 -26.45
CA ALA A 935 -11.06 27.45 -25.19
C ALA A 935 -10.63 26.52 -24.03
N CYS A 936 -11.10 25.28 -24.00
CA CYS A 936 -10.67 24.27 -23.03
C CYS A 936 -9.15 24.01 -23.13
N VAL A 937 -8.64 23.75 -24.33
CA VAL A 937 -7.20 23.51 -24.54
C VAL A 937 -6.36 24.75 -24.19
N ALA A 938 -6.84 25.95 -24.54
CA ALA A 938 -6.15 27.20 -24.22
C ALA A 938 -6.04 27.43 -22.70
N ARG A 939 -7.12 27.18 -21.94
CA ARG A 939 -7.08 27.25 -20.46
C ARG A 939 -6.07 26.28 -19.87
N TRP A 940 -6.05 25.04 -20.38
CA TRP A 940 -5.05 24.05 -19.93
C TRP A 940 -3.62 24.48 -20.26
N ALA A 941 -3.38 25.00 -21.46
CA ALA A 941 -2.06 25.45 -21.90
C ALA A 941 -1.53 26.61 -21.03
N ALA A 942 -2.41 27.52 -20.62
CA ALA A 942 -2.08 28.60 -19.68
C ALA A 942 -1.73 28.08 -18.28
N ALA A 943 -2.44 27.06 -17.80
CA ALA A 943 -2.18 26.42 -16.50
C ALA A 943 -0.95 25.48 -16.52
N THR A 944 -0.57 24.97 -17.69
CA THR A 944 0.52 24.00 -17.87
C THR A 944 1.55 24.49 -18.91
N PRO A 945 2.23 25.62 -18.67
CA PRO A 945 3.11 26.22 -19.67
C PRO A 945 4.30 25.31 -20.02
N PRO A 946 4.88 25.45 -21.24
CA PRO A 946 6.11 24.77 -21.62
C PRO A 946 7.27 25.13 -20.66
N PRO A 947 8.25 24.21 -20.48
CA PRO A 947 9.46 24.53 -19.74
C PRO A 947 10.17 25.73 -20.37
N ARG A 948 10.79 26.58 -19.54
CA ARG A 948 11.44 27.80 -20.00
C ARG A 948 12.56 27.49 -21.00
N PRO A 949 12.87 28.41 -21.95
CA PRO A 949 13.96 28.23 -22.91
C PRO A 949 15.32 27.95 -22.25
N ASP A 950 15.52 28.38 -21.01
CA ASP A 950 16.80 28.26 -20.29
C ASP A 950 16.94 26.99 -19.44
N GLY A 951 15.89 26.15 -19.34
CA GLY A 951 15.91 24.91 -18.55
C GLY A 951 14.58 24.53 -17.97
#